data_AF-A0A933PWR6-F1
#
_entry.id   AF-A0A933PWR6-F1
#
_cell.length_a   1.000
_cell.length_b   1.000
_cell.length_c   1.000
_cell.angle_alpha   90.00
_cell.angle_beta   90.00
_cell.angle_gamma   90.00
#
_symmetry.space_group_name_H-M   'P 1'
#
loop_
_entity.id
_entity.type
_entity.pdbx_description
1 polymer ?
#
loop_
_entity_poly.entity_id
_entity_poly.type
_entity_poly.pdbx_seq_one_letter_code
_entity_poly.pdbx_strand_id
1 'polypeptide(L)'
;MKQISYPEYYDKTLGCWIGKSIGGTIGAQAEGIRKIMNYTFDNAFPDELPPNDDLDLQLLWLEVMEKEGPHFTSNDLADIWLEKCWYPFNEYGIFKWNYRKGIKPPASGRYNNAFWSTGMGCPIRSEIWAAVFPGNEKLAAAYAYKDGCLDHDATSVEAEQMFSAMESAAYFEDDIFTLLTIGMKYLGRENPIRGGIDFIVDAYKKKIPWQKVWETFIIRYGNPEACDAIVNVPLTIMALLYGKGDFPETMLLALNMGYDTDCTAATAGSILGIISGAAKIPALWKDKLNDTLVIGINTKRPENTITRLAADTCVLGVAYAGTVNKAVSITKTPTTIASVDAALIGKPKNVTITVDYNVLPTIAMNGTAVVTLNIHNAAGKPVSGTLSIKTPTGFTVKHKNRVSLKNGGTVSVSVAVSHAGKTLAEKNIFIASVVSGKNKLVEKSFGIAGAARWQVYGPYWDIYDRAKQPQDPYDARNRPQRNDMSWRNYLVSLDRDFIAWNDDAAVKTAAERTKAIFGTNIIDAHEYLVPVDAFLSYQGEGCLYLVREFLSPIERKVKIRFGSSSPAAVMLNGTEIIKQQNHARWQPAQVMVDAVLQQGVNKIVIKVLKRDTVPTVSIAFHETNTSGGGPLHQEYIDDIVSVG
;
A
#
# COMPACT_ATOMS: atom_id res chain seq x y z
N MET A 1 23.71 1.73 -28.55
CA MET A 1 23.62 0.64 -27.56
C MET A 1 24.80 0.82 -26.62
N LYS A 2 24.57 1.03 -25.32
CA LYS A 2 25.66 1.12 -24.33
C LYS A 2 26.30 -0.27 -24.17
N GLN A 3 27.56 -0.33 -23.79
CA GLN A 3 28.30 -1.59 -23.65
C GLN A 3 28.95 -1.65 -22.27
N ILE A 4 28.76 -2.76 -21.55
CA ILE A 4 29.40 -3.05 -20.27
C ILE A 4 30.00 -4.46 -20.32
N SER A 5 31.09 -4.70 -19.61
CA SER A 5 31.63 -6.05 -19.47
C SER A 5 30.91 -6.81 -18.35
N TYR A 6 30.76 -8.13 -18.45
CA TYR A 6 30.14 -8.94 -17.42
C TYR A 6 30.83 -8.78 -16.06
N PRO A 7 32.18 -8.79 -15.95
CA PRO A 7 32.83 -8.56 -14.65
C PRO A 7 32.46 -7.21 -14.01
N GLU A 8 32.36 -6.15 -14.81
CA GLU A 8 31.97 -4.83 -14.33
C GLU A 8 30.48 -4.77 -13.96
N TYR A 9 29.61 -5.35 -14.80
CA TYR A 9 28.19 -5.47 -14.51
C TYR A 9 27.94 -6.25 -13.20
N TYR A 10 28.60 -7.40 -13.04
CA TYR A 10 28.54 -8.21 -11.84
C TYR A 10 29.05 -7.47 -10.61
N ASP A 11 30.20 -6.78 -10.68
CA ASP A 11 30.74 -6.02 -9.55
C ASP A 11 29.80 -4.89 -9.12
N LYS A 12 29.18 -4.20 -10.08
CA LYS A 12 28.15 -3.17 -9.80
C LYS A 12 26.86 -3.76 -9.23
N THR A 13 26.38 -4.89 -9.75
CA THR A 13 25.19 -5.58 -9.22
C THR A 13 25.44 -6.15 -7.83
N LEU A 14 26.63 -6.70 -7.57
CA LEU A 14 27.02 -7.13 -6.23
C LEU A 14 27.12 -5.93 -5.27
N GLY A 15 27.66 -4.80 -5.75
CA GLY A 15 27.72 -3.56 -4.99
C GLY A 15 26.32 -3.08 -4.59
N CYS A 16 25.35 -3.16 -5.52
CA CYS A 16 23.94 -2.87 -5.27
C CYS A 16 23.41 -3.67 -4.08
N TRP A 17 23.49 -5.01 -4.15
CA TRP A 17 22.92 -5.89 -3.12
C TRP A 17 23.65 -5.80 -1.79
N ILE A 18 24.97 -5.60 -1.79
CA ILE A 18 25.73 -5.33 -0.57
C ILE A 18 25.28 -4.01 0.06
N GLY A 19 25.16 -2.94 -0.73
CA GLY A 19 24.69 -1.63 -0.28
C GLY A 19 23.30 -1.70 0.33
N LYS A 20 22.35 -2.34 -0.37
CA LYS A 20 20.99 -2.63 0.11
C LYS A 20 21.02 -3.35 1.44
N SER A 21 21.76 -4.47 1.51
CA SER A 21 21.79 -5.34 2.68
C SER A 21 22.42 -4.65 3.90
N ILE A 22 23.48 -3.87 3.70
CA ILE A 22 24.09 -3.07 4.77
C ILE A 22 23.07 -2.04 5.27
N GLY A 23 22.46 -1.29 4.36
CA GLY A 23 21.51 -0.23 4.71
C GLY A 23 20.29 -0.75 5.45
N GLY A 24 19.68 -1.82 4.94
CA GLY A 24 18.54 -2.47 5.59
C GLY A 24 18.90 -2.98 6.99
N THR A 25 20.09 -3.58 7.13
CA THR A 25 20.58 -4.09 8.42
C THR A 25 20.79 -2.98 9.45
N ILE A 26 21.53 -1.92 9.09
CA ILE A 26 21.85 -0.86 10.06
C ILE A 26 20.62 -0.02 10.40
N GLY A 27 19.70 0.14 9.44
CA GLY A 27 18.52 0.97 9.58
C GLY A 27 17.40 0.31 10.36
N ALA A 28 17.25 -1.02 10.31
CA ALA A 28 16.14 -1.72 10.95
C ALA A 28 16.07 -1.49 12.48
N GLN A 29 17.22 -1.26 13.13
CA GLN A 29 17.25 -0.99 14.58
C GLN A 29 16.74 0.41 14.96
N ALA A 30 16.70 1.33 14.00
CA ALA A 30 16.38 2.74 14.21
C ALA A 30 15.12 3.20 13.46
N GLU A 31 14.44 2.26 12.77
CA GLU A 31 13.21 2.48 12.04
C GLU A 31 12.15 3.11 12.96
N GLY A 32 11.42 4.11 12.45
CA GLY A 32 10.39 4.84 13.17
C GLY A 32 10.89 5.95 14.10
N ILE A 33 12.20 6.09 14.34
CA ILE A 33 12.76 7.14 15.20
C ILE A 33 12.80 8.47 14.43
N ARG A 34 11.84 9.36 14.68
CA ARG A 34 11.70 10.66 13.98
C ARG A 34 12.53 11.80 14.60
N LYS A 35 13.84 11.58 14.79
CA LYS A 35 14.79 12.60 15.26
C LYS A 35 16.19 12.35 14.72
N ILE A 36 17.03 13.37 14.76
CA ILE A 36 18.47 13.20 14.55
C ILE A 36 19.06 12.27 15.62
N MET A 37 19.88 11.33 15.18
CA MET A 37 20.59 10.35 16.00
C MET A 37 22.11 10.52 15.89
N ASN A 38 22.87 9.72 16.65
CA ASN A 38 24.34 9.79 16.72
C ASN A 38 24.99 8.39 16.67
N TYR A 39 24.48 7.52 15.80
CA TYR A 39 25.12 6.25 15.47
C TYR A 39 26.47 6.49 14.81
N THR A 40 27.43 5.64 15.17
CA THR A 40 28.76 5.51 14.57
C THR A 40 28.90 4.10 14.02
N PHE A 41 29.99 3.81 13.30
CA PHE A 41 30.25 2.45 12.83
C PHE A 41 30.22 1.41 13.97
N ASP A 42 30.68 1.78 15.16
CA ASP A 42 30.82 0.85 16.30
C ASP A 42 29.48 0.38 16.88
N ASN A 43 28.39 1.12 16.65
CA ASN A 43 27.06 0.77 17.17
C ASN A 43 25.95 0.75 16.09
N ALA A 44 26.29 0.95 14.82
CA ALA A 44 25.32 0.97 13.72
C ALA A 44 24.84 -0.42 13.28
N PHE A 45 25.51 -1.51 13.67
CA PHE A 45 25.09 -2.87 13.32
C PHE A 45 24.38 -3.52 14.50
N PRO A 46 23.20 -4.14 14.30
CA PRO A 46 22.55 -4.96 15.32
C PRO A 46 23.34 -6.24 15.59
N ASP A 47 23.07 -6.88 16.73
CA ASP A 47 23.72 -8.16 17.11
C ASP A 47 23.34 -9.31 16.17
N GLU A 48 22.10 -9.30 15.66
CA GLU A 48 21.59 -10.27 14.69
C GLU A 48 21.08 -9.54 13.45
N LEU A 49 21.34 -10.12 12.27
CA LEU A 49 20.86 -9.59 10.99
C LEU A 49 19.35 -9.86 10.86
N PRO A 50 18.50 -8.83 10.81
CA PRO A 50 17.07 -9.04 10.67
C PRO A 50 16.72 -9.38 9.21
N PRO A 51 15.67 -10.20 8.96
CA PRO A 51 15.01 -10.17 7.66
C PRO A 51 14.42 -8.78 7.42
N ASN A 52 14.37 -8.34 6.17
CA ASN A 52 13.87 -7.03 5.81
C ASN A 52 13.04 -7.12 4.51
N ASP A 53 11.86 -6.53 4.52
CA ASP A 53 10.91 -6.49 3.41
C ASP A 53 11.43 -5.73 2.19
N ASP A 54 12.31 -4.73 2.39
CA ASP A 54 13.08 -4.04 1.35
C ASP A 54 13.74 -5.01 0.36
N LEU A 55 14.26 -6.13 0.87
CA LEU A 55 15.00 -7.11 0.09
C LEU A 55 14.14 -8.34 -0.24
N ASP A 56 13.34 -8.81 0.71
CA ASP A 56 12.53 -10.03 0.55
C ASP A 56 11.60 -9.95 -0.66
N LEU A 57 10.89 -8.84 -0.85
CA LEU A 57 9.95 -8.71 -1.98
C LEU A 57 10.67 -8.73 -3.33
N GLN A 58 11.90 -8.21 -3.39
CA GLN A 58 12.72 -8.25 -4.60
C GLN A 58 13.15 -9.69 -4.97
N LEU A 59 13.28 -10.59 -3.98
CA LEU A 59 13.52 -12.01 -4.23
C LEU A 59 12.32 -12.70 -4.89
N LEU A 60 11.08 -12.27 -4.58
CA LEU A 60 9.89 -12.76 -5.28
C LEU A 60 9.85 -12.30 -6.74
N TRP A 61 10.26 -11.06 -7.00
CA TRP A 61 10.34 -10.51 -8.35
C TRP A 61 11.36 -11.23 -9.20
N LEU A 62 12.53 -11.52 -8.60
CA LEU A 62 13.54 -12.38 -9.20
C LEU A 62 12.95 -13.77 -9.53
N GLU A 63 12.25 -14.41 -8.58
CA GLU A 63 11.65 -15.72 -8.79
C GLU A 63 10.60 -15.73 -9.91
N VAL A 64 9.77 -14.68 -10.02
CA VAL A 64 8.80 -14.54 -11.12
C VAL A 64 9.51 -14.42 -12.46
N MET A 65 10.56 -13.61 -12.56
CA MET A 65 11.32 -13.46 -13.80
C MET A 65 12.04 -14.75 -14.19
N GLU A 66 12.56 -15.51 -13.22
CA GLU A 66 13.20 -16.81 -13.46
C GLU A 66 12.20 -17.86 -13.99
N LYS A 67 10.93 -17.81 -13.56
CA LYS A 67 9.89 -18.78 -13.92
C LYS A 67 9.07 -18.41 -15.16
N GLU A 68 8.67 -17.14 -15.26
CA GLU A 68 7.73 -16.65 -16.27
C GLU A 68 8.45 -15.88 -17.40
N GLY A 69 9.72 -15.55 -17.22
CA GLY A 69 10.47 -14.69 -18.13
C GLY A 69 10.05 -13.21 -18.03
N PRO A 70 10.35 -12.39 -19.05
CA PRO A 70 10.17 -10.93 -18.99
C PRO A 70 8.72 -10.48 -19.23
N HIS A 71 7.81 -11.35 -19.68
CA HIS A 71 6.47 -10.96 -20.13
C HIS A 71 5.38 -11.11 -19.07
N PHE A 72 5.74 -11.22 -17.79
CA PHE A 72 4.80 -11.27 -16.68
C PHE A 72 3.95 -9.99 -16.56
N THR A 73 2.83 -10.12 -15.88
CA THR A 73 1.88 -9.06 -15.54
C THR A 73 1.92 -8.74 -14.06
N SER A 74 1.37 -7.60 -13.65
CA SER A 74 1.20 -7.27 -12.23
C SER A 74 0.38 -8.32 -11.47
N ASN A 75 -0.49 -9.08 -12.14
CA ASN A 75 -1.20 -10.16 -11.47
C ASN A 75 -0.28 -11.33 -11.12
N ASP A 76 0.73 -11.62 -11.93
CA ASP A 76 1.66 -12.72 -11.65
C ASP A 76 2.56 -12.37 -10.44
N LEU A 77 2.94 -11.09 -10.33
CA LEU A 77 3.56 -10.53 -9.13
C LEU A 77 2.62 -10.60 -7.90
N ALA A 78 1.34 -10.24 -8.08
CA ALA A 78 0.36 -10.31 -7.00
C ALA A 78 0.12 -11.75 -6.51
N ASP A 79 0.02 -12.69 -7.45
CA ASP A 79 -0.25 -14.10 -7.19
C ASP A 79 0.90 -14.72 -6.36
N ILE A 80 2.17 -14.46 -6.72
CA ILE A 80 3.32 -14.95 -5.94
C ILE A 80 3.42 -14.28 -4.57
N TRP A 81 3.10 -12.98 -4.45
CA TRP A 81 3.11 -12.28 -3.17
C TRP A 81 2.12 -12.95 -2.22
N LEU A 82 0.87 -13.15 -2.65
CA LEU A 82 -0.15 -13.81 -1.82
C LEU A 82 0.25 -15.23 -1.41
N GLU A 83 0.95 -15.97 -2.26
CA GLU A 83 1.41 -17.33 -1.97
C GLU A 83 2.55 -17.35 -0.94
N LYS A 84 3.49 -16.41 -1.03
CA LYS A 84 4.80 -16.56 -0.38
C LYS A 84 5.18 -15.48 0.61
N CYS A 85 4.58 -14.30 0.55
CA CYS A 85 4.85 -13.20 1.45
C CYS A 85 3.69 -12.98 2.42
N TRP A 86 3.99 -13.17 3.71
CA TRP A 86 3.01 -13.11 4.76
C TRP A 86 2.76 -11.68 5.27
N TYR A 87 3.65 -10.73 4.99
CA TYR A 87 3.64 -9.38 5.56
C TYR A 87 2.24 -8.72 5.49
N PRO A 88 1.65 -8.38 6.65
CA PRO A 88 0.32 -7.77 6.75
C PRO A 88 0.38 -6.25 7.01
N PHE A 89 1.57 -5.66 6.94
CA PHE A 89 1.83 -4.29 7.36
C PHE A 89 1.12 -3.31 6.42
N ASN A 90 0.53 -2.27 6.99
CA ASN A 90 0.06 -1.07 6.28
C ASN A 90 -0.61 -1.36 4.92
N GLU A 91 -0.06 -0.83 3.83
CA GLU A 91 -0.54 -0.99 2.47
C GLU A 91 -0.43 -2.43 1.93
N TYR A 92 0.51 -3.25 2.41
CA TYR A 92 0.63 -4.66 2.00
C TYR A 92 -0.59 -5.45 2.43
N GLY A 93 -1.05 -5.23 3.67
CA GLY A 93 -2.27 -5.83 4.19
C GLY A 93 -3.51 -5.43 3.38
N ILE A 94 -3.59 -4.14 2.99
CA ILE A 94 -4.69 -3.60 2.18
C ILE A 94 -4.66 -4.16 0.77
N PHE A 95 -3.50 -4.20 0.13
CA PHE A 95 -3.29 -4.84 -1.17
C PHE A 95 -3.78 -6.29 -1.14
N LYS A 96 -3.30 -7.10 -0.19
CA LYS A 96 -3.68 -8.51 -0.04
C LYS A 96 -5.18 -8.66 0.19
N TRP A 97 -5.79 -7.75 0.95
CA TRP A 97 -7.24 -7.72 1.16
C TRP A 97 -8.01 -7.45 -0.14
N ASN A 98 -7.61 -6.42 -0.88
CA ASN A 98 -8.24 -6.03 -2.14
C ASN A 98 -8.07 -7.10 -3.21
N TYR A 99 -6.88 -7.69 -3.31
CA TYR A 99 -6.58 -8.71 -4.30
C TYR A 99 -7.36 -10.02 -4.04
N ARG A 100 -7.52 -10.42 -2.78
CA ARG A 100 -8.41 -11.54 -2.39
C ARG A 100 -9.89 -11.25 -2.69
N LYS A 101 -10.32 -9.98 -2.67
CA LYS A 101 -11.64 -9.54 -3.17
C LYS A 101 -11.77 -9.58 -4.69
N GLY A 102 -10.71 -9.95 -5.43
CA GLY A 102 -10.67 -9.99 -6.88
C GLY A 102 -10.36 -8.65 -7.54
N ILE A 103 -10.13 -7.60 -6.76
CA ILE A 103 -9.76 -6.27 -7.25
C ILE A 103 -8.33 -6.36 -7.77
N LYS A 104 -8.14 -6.00 -9.04
CA LYS A 104 -6.87 -6.19 -9.75
C LYS A 104 -6.05 -4.90 -9.77
N PRO A 105 -4.70 -4.97 -9.81
CA PRO A 105 -3.86 -3.80 -10.02
C PRO A 105 -4.29 -3.04 -11.29
N PRO A 106 -4.22 -1.69 -11.30
CA PRO A 106 -3.69 -0.83 -10.24
C PRO A 106 -4.69 -0.53 -9.10
N ALA A 107 -5.95 -0.94 -9.23
CA ALA A 107 -6.99 -0.58 -8.24
C ALA A 107 -6.75 -1.23 -6.86
N SER A 108 -6.01 -2.34 -6.81
CA SER A 108 -5.67 -3.02 -5.54
C SER A 108 -4.78 -2.18 -4.63
N GLY A 109 -3.91 -1.32 -5.17
CA GLY A 109 -3.06 -0.41 -4.40
C GLY A 109 -3.73 0.92 -4.05
N ARG A 110 -4.96 1.16 -4.53
CA ARG A 110 -5.69 2.43 -4.37
C ARG A 110 -6.90 2.30 -3.47
N TYR A 111 -7.71 1.27 -3.70
CA TYR A 111 -8.94 1.04 -2.97
C TYR A 111 -8.65 0.81 -1.48
N ASN A 112 -9.38 1.46 -0.56
CA ASN A 112 -9.11 1.37 0.88
C ASN A 112 -7.68 1.78 1.28
N ASN A 113 -6.93 2.52 0.46
CA ASN A 113 -5.50 2.75 0.72
C ASN A 113 -5.10 4.20 0.89
N ALA A 114 -6.04 5.15 0.93
CA ALA A 114 -5.73 6.58 0.92
C ALA A 114 -4.79 7.07 2.03
N PHE A 115 -4.70 6.37 3.17
CA PHE A 115 -3.78 6.73 4.24
C PHE A 115 -2.35 6.22 4.01
N TRP A 116 -2.19 5.04 3.42
CA TRP A 116 -0.89 4.37 3.24
C TRP A 116 -0.37 4.48 1.80
N SER A 117 -1.15 5.06 0.88
CA SER A 117 -0.82 5.14 -0.55
C SER A 117 0.46 5.91 -0.89
N THR A 118 1.00 6.67 0.08
CA THR A 118 2.24 7.44 -0.03
C THR A 118 3.42 6.80 0.70
N GLY A 119 3.30 5.56 1.17
CA GLY A 119 4.36 4.83 1.88
C GLY A 119 5.59 4.51 1.02
N MET A 120 6.68 4.12 1.69
CA MET A 120 7.94 3.66 1.09
C MET A 120 7.88 2.23 0.58
N GLY A 121 6.79 1.50 0.81
CA GLY A 121 6.73 0.07 0.56
C GLY A 121 7.03 -0.35 -0.88
N CYS A 122 6.72 0.46 -1.91
CA CYS A 122 7.16 0.18 -3.29
C CYS A 122 8.48 0.84 -3.72
N PRO A 123 8.82 2.10 -3.35
CA PRO A 123 10.13 2.66 -3.65
C PRO A 123 11.33 1.80 -3.23
N ILE A 124 11.23 1.06 -2.12
CA ILE A 124 12.28 0.16 -1.64
C ILE A 124 12.55 -1.05 -2.54
N ARG A 125 11.75 -1.27 -3.59
CA ARG A 125 11.86 -2.42 -4.50
C ARG A 125 12.48 -2.08 -5.84
N SER A 126 13.02 -0.86 -6.00
CA SER A 126 13.51 -0.35 -7.28
C SER A 126 14.73 -1.10 -7.82
N GLU A 127 15.60 -1.61 -6.93
CA GLU A 127 16.94 -2.07 -7.29
C GLU A 127 16.92 -3.27 -8.23
N ILE A 128 15.99 -4.21 -8.05
CA ILE A 128 15.85 -5.39 -8.91
C ILE A 128 15.56 -5.01 -10.36
N TRP A 129 14.73 -3.98 -10.57
CA TRP A 129 14.37 -3.52 -11.91
C TRP A 129 15.56 -2.86 -12.60
N ALA A 130 16.32 -2.06 -11.85
CA ALA A 130 17.54 -1.45 -12.34
C ALA A 130 18.64 -2.49 -12.64
N ALA A 131 18.84 -3.45 -11.75
CA ALA A 131 19.88 -4.46 -11.87
C ALA A 131 19.63 -5.44 -13.02
N VAL A 132 18.37 -5.80 -13.30
CA VAL A 132 18.02 -6.64 -14.46
C VAL A 132 18.01 -5.84 -15.78
N PHE A 133 17.68 -4.55 -15.73
CA PHE A 133 17.64 -3.68 -16.91
C PHE A 133 18.68 -2.54 -16.83
N PRO A 134 19.99 -2.84 -16.77
CA PRO A 134 21.01 -1.81 -16.65
C PRO A 134 20.98 -0.90 -17.89
N GLY A 135 21.25 0.39 -17.68
CA GLY A 135 21.36 1.42 -18.73
C GLY A 135 20.09 1.74 -19.51
N ASN A 136 18.92 1.22 -19.10
CA ASN A 136 17.63 1.40 -19.76
C ASN A 136 16.57 1.91 -18.77
N GLU A 137 16.70 3.19 -18.44
CA GLU A 137 15.84 3.93 -17.51
C GLU A 137 14.34 3.69 -17.75
N LYS A 138 13.92 3.79 -19.02
CA LYS A 138 12.51 3.66 -19.40
C LYS A 138 11.97 2.25 -19.17
N LEU A 139 12.80 1.23 -19.41
CA LEU A 139 12.40 -0.15 -19.22
C LEU A 139 12.34 -0.49 -17.73
N ALA A 140 13.36 -0.10 -16.94
CA ALA A 140 13.36 -0.28 -15.49
C ALA A 140 12.12 0.37 -14.86
N ALA A 141 11.85 1.64 -15.17
CA ALA A 141 10.64 2.34 -14.70
C ALA A 141 9.32 1.69 -15.16
N ALA A 142 9.28 1.06 -16.35
CA ALA A 142 8.08 0.36 -16.81
C ALA A 142 7.81 -0.93 -16.02
N TYR A 143 8.86 -1.60 -15.53
CA TYR A 143 8.72 -2.78 -14.68
C TYR A 143 8.41 -2.41 -13.24
N ALA A 144 9.03 -1.35 -12.71
CA ALA A 144 8.66 -0.74 -11.43
C ALA A 144 7.18 -0.38 -11.36
N TYR A 145 6.59 0.16 -12.44
CA TYR A 145 5.14 0.38 -12.46
C TYR A 145 4.32 -0.90 -12.29
N LYS A 146 4.76 -2.02 -12.88
CA LYS A 146 4.05 -3.30 -12.75
C LYS A 146 4.05 -3.79 -11.31
N ASP A 147 5.14 -3.50 -10.59
CA ASP A 147 5.32 -3.74 -9.17
C ASP A 147 4.51 -2.76 -8.33
N GLY A 148 4.92 -1.50 -8.18
CA GLY A 148 4.34 -0.59 -7.20
C GLY A 148 2.82 -0.37 -7.31
N CYS A 149 2.20 -0.59 -8.47
CA CYS A 149 0.74 -0.49 -8.60
C CYS A 149 -0.04 -1.63 -7.93
N LEU A 150 0.65 -2.64 -7.41
CA LEU A 150 0.09 -3.70 -6.57
C LEU A 150 -0.54 -3.11 -5.31
N ASP A 151 0.23 -2.29 -4.60
CA ASP A 151 0.02 -1.85 -3.22
C ASP A 151 0.02 -0.33 -3.03
N HIS A 152 0.41 0.47 -4.02
CA HIS A 152 0.43 1.93 -3.94
C HIS A 152 -0.34 2.63 -5.07
N ASP A 153 -0.53 3.95 -4.90
CA ASP A 153 -1.00 4.86 -5.96
C ASP A 153 0.18 5.69 -6.53
N ALA A 154 -0.11 6.56 -7.50
CA ALA A 154 0.84 7.29 -8.32
C ALA A 154 2.01 7.93 -7.54
N THR A 155 1.78 8.52 -6.36
CA THR A 155 2.83 9.22 -5.61
C THR A 155 4.05 8.34 -5.32
N SER A 156 3.86 7.17 -4.71
CA SER A 156 4.95 6.24 -4.39
C SER A 156 5.39 5.42 -5.60
N VAL A 157 4.47 5.06 -6.50
CA VAL A 157 4.81 4.33 -7.74
C VAL A 157 5.78 5.16 -8.59
N GLU A 158 5.53 6.45 -8.76
CA GLU A 158 6.44 7.33 -9.49
C GLU A 158 7.82 7.46 -8.81
N ALA A 159 7.89 7.35 -7.48
CA ALA A 159 9.14 7.34 -6.75
C ALA A 159 9.95 6.04 -6.97
N GLU A 160 9.29 4.88 -6.99
CA GLU A 160 9.92 3.61 -7.39
C GLU A 160 10.45 3.69 -8.83
N GLN A 161 9.66 4.27 -9.74
CA GLN A 161 10.07 4.50 -11.12
C GLN A 161 11.29 5.45 -11.21
N MET A 162 11.30 6.51 -10.41
CA MET A 162 12.43 7.43 -10.30
C MET A 162 13.69 6.71 -9.84
N PHE A 163 13.65 5.97 -8.73
CA PHE A 163 14.83 5.26 -8.23
C PHE A 163 15.28 4.18 -9.22
N SER A 164 14.36 3.40 -9.78
CA SER A 164 14.68 2.38 -10.79
C SER A 164 15.39 2.97 -12.02
N ALA A 165 14.97 4.17 -12.44
CA ALA A 165 15.63 4.88 -13.54
C ALA A 165 17.01 5.41 -13.16
N MET A 166 17.16 5.98 -11.96
CA MET A 166 18.45 6.44 -11.42
C MET A 166 19.44 5.29 -11.31
N GLU A 167 19.06 4.21 -10.65
CA GLU A 167 19.88 3.03 -10.43
C GLU A 167 20.23 2.34 -11.76
N SER A 168 19.29 2.27 -12.70
CA SER A 168 19.57 1.73 -14.05
C SER A 168 20.61 2.58 -14.78
N ALA A 169 20.51 3.92 -14.68
CA ALA A 169 21.49 4.84 -15.26
C ALA A 169 22.86 4.74 -14.58
N ALA A 170 22.90 4.48 -13.26
CA ALA A 170 24.12 4.40 -12.44
C ALA A 170 25.10 3.30 -12.86
N TYR A 171 24.66 2.33 -13.67
CA TYR A 171 25.56 1.38 -14.32
C TYR A 171 26.55 2.05 -15.29
N PHE A 172 26.26 3.26 -15.77
CA PHE A 172 27.04 4.00 -16.77
C PHE A 172 27.31 5.47 -16.42
N GLU A 173 26.81 5.93 -15.28
CA GLU A 173 26.89 7.33 -14.82
C GLU A 173 27.20 7.33 -13.32
N ASP A 174 28.08 8.22 -12.87
CA ASP A 174 28.51 8.31 -11.47
C ASP A 174 28.15 9.66 -10.82
N ASP A 175 27.75 10.67 -11.60
CA ASP A 175 27.33 11.97 -11.08
C ASP A 175 25.89 11.92 -10.55
N ILE A 176 25.75 12.05 -9.22
CA ILE A 176 24.46 12.06 -8.52
C ILE A 176 23.48 13.12 -9.08
N PHE A 177 23.96 14.29 -9.51
CA PHE A 177 23.08 15.32 -10.08
C PHE A 177 22.52 14.91 -11.45
N THR A 178 23.32 14.25 -12.27
CA THR A 178 22.90 13.70 -13.56
C THR A 178 21.91 12.56 -13.37
N LEU A 179 22.20 11.65 -12.44
CA LEU A 179 21.26 10.59 -12.05
C LEU A 179 19.94 11.18 -11.56
N LEU A 180 19.98 12.16 -10.66
CA LEU A 180 18.78 12.83 -10.17
C LEU A 180 18.00 13.50 -11.30
N THR A 181 18.68 14.14 -12.25
CA THR A 181 18.03 14.75 -13.43
C THR A 181 17.33 13.71 -14.31
N ILE A 182 17.89 12.50 -14.41
CA ILE A 182 17.28 11.37 -15.10
C ILE A 182 16.04 10.88 -14.35
N GLY A 183 16.18 10.59 -13.05
CA GLY A 183 15.10 10.09 -12.21
C GLY A 183 13.90 11.04 -12.12
N MET A 184 14.17 12.34 -11.99
CA MET A 184 13.14 13.39 -11.88
C MET A 184 12.23 13.54 -13.11
N LYS A 185 12.51 12.83 -14.22
CA LYS A 185 11.62 12.72 -15.39
C LYS A 185 10.43 11.79 -15.15
N TYR A 186 10.53 10.89 -14.16
CA TYR A 186 9.51 9.90 -13.82
C TYR A 186 8.59 10.36 -12.68
N LEU A 187 8.99 11.41 -11.94
CA LEU A 187 8.10 12.10 -11.00
C LEU A 187 7.21 13.12 -11.72
N GLY A 188 5.90 13.01 -11.51
CA GLY A 188 4.93 14.00 -11.95
C GLY A 188 5.21 15.38 -11.38
N ARG A 189 4.82 16.43 -12.10
CA ARG A 189 5.07 17.83 -11.68
C ARG A 189 4.44 18.19 -10.35
N GLU A 190 3.25 17.64 -10.08
CA GLU A 190 2.48 17.85 -8.86
C GLU A 190 2.80 16.84 -7.76
N ASN A 191 3.74 15.91 -7.99
CA ASN A 191 4.13 14.93 -6.98
C ASN A 191 4.90 15.65 -5.85
N PRO A 192 4.43 15.60 -4.59
CA PRO A 192 5.04 16.34 -3.48
C PRO A 192 6.50 15.95 -3.20
N ILE A 193 6.90 14.72 -3.55
CA ILE A 193 8.29 14.24 -3.43
C ILE A 193 9.24 15.13 -4.23
N ARG A 194 8.85 15.57 -5.44
CA ARG A 194 9.66 16.47 -6.27
C ARG A 194 9.94 17.79 -5.56
N GLY A 195 8.95 18.36 -4.87
CA GLY A 195 9.12 19.58 -4.09
C GLY A 195 10.10 19.40 -2.92
N GLY A 196 10.04 18.24 -2.25
CA GLY A 196 10.99 17.89 -1.19
C GLY A 196 12.43 17.74 -1.71
N ILE A 197 12.60 17.05 -2.84
CA ILE A 197 13.91 16.92 -3.50
C ILE A 197 14.47 18.29 -3.91
N ASP A 198 13.66 19.13 -4.56
CA ASP A 198 14.07 20.47 -5.00
C ASP A 198 14.52 21.33 -3.81
N PHE A 199 13.84 21.21 -2.65
CA PHE A 199 14.22 21.85 -1.40
C PHE A 199 15.60 21.39 -0.91
N ILE A 200 15.85 20.08 -0.88
CA ILE A 200 17.15 19.51 -0.46
C ILE A 200 18.28 19.95 -1.40
N VAL A 201 18.05 19.88 -2.71
CA VAL A 201 19.03 20.25 -3.74
C VAL A 201 19.40 21.73 -3.65
N ASP A 202 18.42 22.63 -3.50
CA ASP A 202 18.66 24.06 -3.33
C ASP A 202 19.47 24.35 -2.06
N ALA A 203 19.10 23.73 -0.94
CA ALA A 203 19.81 23.87 0.33
C ALA A 203 21.27 23.38 0.25
N TYR A 204 21.50 22.25 -0.42
CA TYR A 204 22.84 21.71 -0.67
C TYR A 204 23.68 22.65 -1.54
N LYS A 205 23.12 23.20 -2.62
CA LYS A 205 23.81 24.20 -3.48
C LYS A 205 24.19 25.47 -2.71
N LYS A 206 23.36 25.87 -1.74
CA LYS A 206 23.63 26.98 -0.81
C LYS A 206 24.60 26.62 0.32
N LYS A 207 25.10 25.37 0.36
CA LYS A 207 26.05 24.86 1.37
C LYS A 207 25.53 24.98 2.80
N ILE A 208 24.22 24.81 2.98
CA ILE A 208 23.61 24.79 4.31
C ILE A 208 24.02 23.49 5.02
N PRO A 209 24.40 23.50 6.32
CA PRO A 209 24.69 22.27 7.05
C PRO A 209 23.49 21.31 7.09
N TRP A 210 23.74 20.02 6.92
CA TRP A 210 22.67 19.02 6.76
C TRP A 210 21.69 19.01 7.95
N GLN A 211 22.16 19.20 9.19
CA GLN A 211 21.28 19.21 10.36
C GLN A 211 20.22 20.32 10.27
N LYS A 212 20.61 21.49 9.76
CA LYS A 212 19.71 22.63 9.56
C LYS A 212 18.75 22.39 8.40
N VAL A 213 19.22 21.71 7.35
CA VAL A 213 18.34 21.29 6.24
C VAL A 213 17.31 20.28 6.74
N TRP A 214 17.72 19.28 7.52
CA TRP A 214 16.83 18.30 8.12
C TRP A 214 15.75 18.97 8.98
N GLU A 215 16.14 19.84 9.91
CA GLU A 215 15.19 20.53 10.80
C GLU A 215 14.15 21.33 9.99
N THR A 216 14.62 22.14 9.02
CA THR A 216 13.74 22.97 8.20
C THR A 216 12.89 22.16 7.21
N PHE A 217 13.39 21.02 6.74
CA PHE A 217 12.68 20.08 5.89
C PHE A 217 11.56 19.39 6.66
N ILE A 218 11.86 18.83 7.84
CA ILE A 218 10.87 18.16 8.69
C ILE A 218 9.75 19.10 9.14
N ILE A 219 10.05 20.38 9.43
CA ILE A 219 8.99 21.37 9.73
C ILE A 219 8.01 21.55 8.57
N ARG A 220 8.46 21.39 7.31
CA ARG A 220 7.65 21.65 6.11
C ARG A 220 6.99 20.41 5.53
N TYR A 221 7.69 19.29 5.55
CA TYR A 221 7.33 18.05 4.86
C TYR A 221 7.14 16.87 5.81
N GLY A 222 7.47 17.03 7.10
CA GLY A 222 7.41 15.95 8.07
C GLY A 222 6.02 15.32 8.13
N ASN A 223 5.97 14.02 7.90
CA ASN A 223 4.78 13.22 8.06
C ASN A 223 4.83 12.55 9.44
N PRO A 224 3.69 12.46 10.16
CA PRO A 224 3.68 11.68 11.36
C PRO A 224 3.86 10.17 11.09
N GLU A 225 3.55 9.67 9.89
CA GLU A 225 3.94 8.34 9.43
C GLU A 225 5.42 8.32 9.11
N ALA A 226 6.16 7.43 9.76
CA ALA A 226 7.61 7.39 9.63
C ALA A 226 8.02 6.90 8.25
N CYS A 227 7.26 5.95 7.69
CA CYS A 227 7.55 5.28 6.42
C CYS A 227 7.00 6.02 5.19
N ASP A 228 6.69 7.31 5.29
CA ASP A 228 6.10 8.07 4.18
C ASP A 228 7.18 8.49 3.14
N ALA A 229 6.93 8.20 1.87
CA ALA A 229 7.86 8.48 0.77
C ALA A 229 8.08 9.98 0.52
N ILE A 230 7.14 10.85 0.90
CA ILE A 230 7.28 12.31 0.80
C ILE A 230 8.43 12.80 1.68
N VAL A 231 8.72 12.08 2.78
CA VAL A 231 9.84 12.38 3.66
C VAL A 231 11.08 11.59 3.23
N ASN A 232 10.97 10.27 3.12
CA ASN A 232 12.14 9.41 3.02
C ASN A 232 12.84 9.47 1.65
N VAL A 233 12.10 9.66 0.55
CA VAL A 233 12.75 9.82 -0.78
C VAL A 233 13.67 11.06 -0.81
N PRO A 234 13.23 12.26 -0.39
CA PRO A 234 14.14 13.40 -0.23
C PRO A 234 15.29 13.16 0.76
N LEU A 235 15.06 12.44 1.86
CA LEU A 235 16.13 12.09 2.81
C LEU A 235 17.18 11.16 2.17
N THR A 236 16.80 10.21 1.32
CA THR A 236 17.74 9.40 0.52
C THR A 236 18.60 10.29 -0.37
N ILE A 237 18.00 11.25 -1.07
CA ILE A 237 18.74 12.21 -1.91
C ILE A 237 19.68 13.08 -1.05
N MET A 238 19.22 13.48 0.14
CA MET A 238 20.05 14.24 1.08
C MET A 238 21.28 13.43 1.52
N ALA A 239 21.13 12.15 1.84
CA ALA A 239 22.25 11.28 2.21
C ALA A 239 23.27 11.12 1.08
N LEU A 240 22.81 10.96 -0.16
CA LEU A 240 23.66 10.87 -1.34
C LEU A 240 24.46 12.17 -1.57
N LEU A 241 23.80 13.33 -1.47
CA LEU A 241 24.45 14.62 -1.71
C LEU A 241 25.44 14.99 -0.61
N TYR A 242 25.04 14.86 0.66
CA TYR A 242 25.89 15.28 1.78
C TYR A 242 26.99 14.28 2.14
N GLY A 243 26.80 12.99 1.85
CA GLY A 243 27.86 11.99 1.97
C GLY A 243 28.89 12.02 0.83
N LYS A 244 28.63 12.78 -0.25
CA LYS A 244 29.63 13.14 -1.29
C LYS A 244 30.34 11.93 -1.93
N GLY A 245 29.63 10.82 -2.07
CA GLY A 245 30.16 9.58 -2.65
C GLY A 245 31.03 8.75 -1.69
N ASP A 246 31.16 9.14 -0.42
CA ASP A 246 31.77 8.31 0.61
C ASP A 246 30.73 7.35 1.19
N PHE A 247 31.00 6.04 1.08
CA PHE A 247 30.05 5.02 1.47
C PHE A 247 29.76 5.07 2.98
N PRO A 248 30.74 4.98 3.91
CA PRO A 248 30.47 5.08 5.34
C PRO A 248 29.71 6.35 5.75
N GLU A 249 30.11 7.52 5.24
CA GLU A 249 29.46 8.80 5.56
C GLU A 249 28.00 8.82 5.08
N THR A 250 27.73 8.39 3.84
CA THR A 250 26.35 8.31 3.33
C THR A 250 25.49 7.36 4.16
N MET A 251 26.00 6.18 4.53
CA MET A 251 25.24 5.20 5.33
C MET A 251 24.93 5.73 6.73
N LEU A 252 25.91 6.32 7.41
CA LEU A 252 25.72 6.90 8.74
C LEU A 252 24.82 8.14 8.69
N LEU A 253 24.88 8.94 7.62
CA LEU A 253 24.01 10.09 7.45
C LEU A 253 22.55 9.66 7.22
N ALA A 254 22.31 8.68 6.34
CA ALA A 254 21.00 8.07 6.13
C ALA A 254 20.40 7.54 7.44
N LEU A 255 21.19 6.77 8.21
CA LEU A 255 20.79 6.25 9.51
C LEU A 255 20.48 7.38 10.50
N ASN A 256 21.36 8.37 10.62
CA ASN A 256 21.25 9.40 11.65
C ASN A 256 20.17 10.46 11.39
N MET A 257 19.57 10.50 10.19
CA MET A 257 18.41 11.35 9.92
C MET A 257 17.10 10.80 10.51
N GLY A 258 17.07 9.54 10.95
CA GLY A 258 15.85 8.93 11.49
C GLY A 258 14.78 8.71 10.42
N TYR A 259 13.52 8.62 10.86
CA TYR A 259 12.37 8.20 10.05
C TYR A 259 12.46 6.72 9.66
N ASP A 260 12.45 6.42 8.36
CA ASP A 260 12.43 5.07 7.83
C ASP A 260 13.86 4.72 7.40
N THR A 261 14.68 4.40 8.40
CA THR A 261 16.13 4.43 8.26
C THR A 261 16.70 3.27 7.44
N ASP A 262 16.08 2.10 7.50
CA ASP A 262 16.45 0.96 6.67
C ASP A 262 16.18 1.25 5.20
N CYS A 263 15.00 1.74 4.84
CA CYS A 263 14.69 2.06 3.45
C CYS A 263 15.65 3.11 2.87
N THR A 264 15.90 4.18 3.65
CA THR A 264 16.69 5.34 3.23
C THR A 264 18.15 4.96 3.07
N ALA A 265 18.70 4.20 4.04
CA ALA A 265 20.07 3.71 3.98
C ALA A 265 20.23 2.64 2.90
N ALA A 266 19.27 1.72 2.75
CA ALA A 266 19.31 0.65 1.77
C ALA A 266 19.38 1.21 0.35
N THR A 267 18.45 2.08 -0.05
CA THR A 267 18.45 2.66 -1.40
C THR A 267 19.66 3.58 -1.64
N ALA A 268 20.08 4.38 -0.67
CA ALA A 268 21.31 5.19 -0.81
C ALA A 268 22.55 4.31 -0.99
N GLY A 269 22.65 3.24 -0.19
CA GLY A 269 23.71 2.24 -0.26
C GLY A 269 23.72 1.49 -1.59
N SER A 270 22.56 1.10 -2.11
CA SER A 270 22.39 0.47 -3.41
C SER A 270 22.91 1.36 -4.54
N ILE A 271 22.49 2.63 -4.57
CA ILE A 271 22.94 3.59 -5.60
C ILE A 271 24.46 3.76 -5.57
N LEU A 272 25.06 3.99 -4.39
CA LEU A 272 26.52 4.09 -4.26
C LEU A 272 27.22 2.78 -4.61
N GLY A 273 26.62 1.64 -4.27
CA GLY A 273 27.10 0.31 -4.61
C GLY A 273 27.13 0.07 -6.12
N ILE A 274 26.10 0.47 -6.86
CA ILE A 274 26.07 0.40 -8.33
C ILE A 274 27.13 1.35 -8.93
N ILE A 275 27.25 2.57 -8.42
CA ILE A 275 28.22 3.55 -8.94
C ILE A 275 29.65 3.02 -8.77
N SER A 276 29.99 2.60 -7.55
CA SER A 276 31.36 2.30 -7.15
C SER A 276 31.79 0.85 -7.42
N GLY A 277 30.86 -0.10 -7.42
CA GLY A 277 31.11 -1.54 -7.45
C GLY A 277 31.46 -2.12 -6.08
N ALA A 278 31.18 -3.42 -5.88
CA ALA A 278 31.44 -4.13 -4.62
C ALA A 278 32.91 -4.06 -4.19
N ALA A 279 33.84 -4.01 -5.15
CA ALA A 279 35.26 -3.88 -4.91
C ALA A 279 35.64 -2.63 -4.10
N LYS A 280 34.88 -1.53 -4.23
CA LYS A 280 35.17 -0.25 -3.55
C LYS A 280 34.45 -0.07 -2.22
N ILE A 281 33.46 -0.91 -1.90
CA ILE A 281 32.82 -0.89 -0.58
C ILE A 281 33.84 -1.35 0.47
N PRO A 282 34.02 -0.60 1.59
CA PRO A 282 35.00 -0.95 2.62
C PRO A 282 34.81 -2.37 3.19
N ALA A 283 35.90 -3.12 3.35
CA ALA A 283 35.88 -4.48 3.85
C ALA A 283 35.19 -4.58 5.23
N LEU A 284 35.53 -3.68 6.16
CA LEU A 284 34.95 -3.65 7.51
C LEU A 284 33.40 -3.60 7.52
N TRP A 285 32.79 -3.00 6.50
CA TRP A 285 31.33 -2.94 6.36
C TRP A 285 30.76 -4.21 5.74
N LYS A 286 31.44 -4.77 4.72
CA LYS A 286 31.04 -6.04 4.09
C LYS A 286 31.15 -7.23 5.05
N ASP A 287 32.21 -7.25 5.85
CA ASP A 287 32.52 -8.34 6.78
C ASP A 287 31.46 -8.47 7.88
N LYS A 288 30.73 -7.40 8.19
CA LYS A 288 29.58 -7.42 9.12
C LYS A 288 28.40 -8.25 8.61
N LEU A 289 28.22 -8.36 7.30
CA LEU A 289 27.21 -9.22 6.70
C LEU A 289 27.71 -10.64 6.49
N ASN A 290 29.03 -10.84 6.36
CA ASN A 290 29.65 -12.13 6.06
C ASN A 290 28.97 -12.84 4.86
N ASP A 291 28.69 -12.08 3.80
CA ASP A 291 27.99 -12.52 2.58
C ASP A 291 26.61 -13.17 2.83
N THR A 292 26.01 -12.97 4.00
CA THR A 292 24.76 -13.64 4.41
C THR A 292 23.53 -12.90 3.89
N LEU A 293 22.60 -13.65 3.29
CA LEU A 293 21.27 -13.19 2.94
C LEU A 293 20.24 -13.75 3.92
N VAL A 294 19.58 -12.90 4.70
CA VAL A 294 18.48 -13.30 5.60
C VAL A 294 17.16 -13.12 4.87
N ILE A 295 16.33 -14.17 4.86
CA ILE A 295 15.07 -14.22 4.10
C ILE A 295 13.91 -14.41 5.09
N GLY A 296 12.96 -13.46 5.12
CA GLY A 296 11.80 -13.47 6.02
C GLY A 296 10.51 -14.05 5.42
N ILE A 297 10.54 -14.41 4.14
CA ILE A 297 9.39 -14.90 3.38
C ILE A 297 9.58 -16.36 2.89
N ASN A 298 8.51 -16.96 2.37
CA ASN A 298 8.53 -18.34 1.88
C ASN A 298 9.10 -18.45 0.44
N THR A 299 10.33 -17.98 0.25
CA THR A 299 11.12 -18.26 -0.96
C THR A 299 12.33 -19.13 -0.62
N LYS A 300 12.79 -19.93 -1.58
CA LYS A 300 13.95 -20.81 -1.42
C LYS A 300 14.95 -20.47 -2.51
N ARG A 301 16.16 -20.08 -2.10
CA ARG A 301 17.30 -19.91 -3.00
C ARG A 301 18.24 -21.12 -2.88
N PRO A 302 19.02 -21.44 -3.92
CA PRO A 302 20.03 -22.49 -3.83
C PRO A 302 21.06 -22.23 -2.73
N GLU A 303 21.45 -20.96 -2.56
CA GLU A 303 22.33 -20.47 -1.52
C GLU A 303 21.80 -19.13 -1.02
N ASN A 304 21.78 -18.94 0.29
CA ASN A 304 21.34 -17.69 0.92
C ASN A 304 22.54 -16.75 1.11
N THR A 305 23.17 -16.37 0.00
CA THR A 305 24.29 -15.41 0.00
C THR A 305 24.03 -14.23 -0.91
N ILE A 306 24.64 -13.08 -0.58
CA ILE A 306 24.50 -11.83 -1.36
C ILE A 306 25.21 -11.99 -2.71
N THR A 307 26.37 -12.64 -2.72
CA THR A 307 27.10 -13.04 -3.92
C THR A 307 26.23 -13.89 -4.85
N ARG A 308 25.48 -14.85 -4.31
CA ARG A 308 24.58 -15.68 -5.10
C ARG A 308 23.42 -14.87 -5.69
N LEU A 309 22.80 -14.00 -4.88
CA LEU A 309 21.74 -13.10 -5.35
C LEU A 309 22.20 -12.22 -6.52
N ALA A 310 23.41 -11.67 -6.43
CA ALA A 310 24.00 -10.88 -7.52
C ALA A 310 24.17 -11.72 -8.79
N ALA A 311 24.71 -12.94 -8.67
CA ALA A 311 24.90 -13.84 -9.79
C ALA A 311 23.57 -14.20 -10.48
N ASP A 312 22.55 -14.58 -9.71
CA ASP A 312 21.22 -14.93 -10.24
C ASP A 312 20.54 -13.71 -10.90
N THR A 313 20.71 -12.51 -10.35
CA THR A 313 20.25 -11.26 -10.98
C THR A 313 20.93 -11.03 -12.32
N CYS A 314 22.26 -11.21 -12.38
CA CYS A 314 23.03 -11.04 -13.61
C CYS A 314 22.68 -12.08 -14.68
N VAL A 315 22.25 -13.29 -14.31
CA VAL A 315 21.74 -14.30 -15.26
C VAL A 315 20.58 -13.73 -16.07
N LEU A 316 19.60 -13.09 -15.39
CA LEU A 316 18.48 -12.43 -16.06
C LEU A 316 18.94 -11.25 -16.92
N GLY A 317 19.81 -10.38 -16.38
CA GLY A 317 20.29 -9.21 -17.11
C GLY A 317 21.03 -9.59 -18.41
N VAL A 318 21.85 -10.63 -18.37
CA VAL A 318 22.51 -11.21 -19.56
C VAL A 318 21.50 -11.81 -20.53
N ALA A 319 20.53 -12.57 -20.03
CA ALA A 319 19.50 -13.20 -20.86
C ALA A 319 18.63 -12.17 -21.60
N TYR A 320 18.37 -11.02 -20.96
CA TYR A 320 17.52 -9.95 -21.49
C TYR A 320 18.28 -8.91 -22.32
N ALA A 321 19.61 -8.82 -22.18
CA ALA A 321 20.43 -7.92 -22.98
C ALA A 321 20.32 -8.22 -24.49
N GLY A 322 20.17 -7.17 -25.30
CA GLY A 322 20.02 -7.28 -26.76
C GLY A 322 18.66 -7.81 -27.25
N THR A 323 17.84 -8.42 -26.38
CA THR A 323 16.50 -8.94 -26.72
C THR A 323 15.39 -8.04 -26.16
N VAL A 324 15.15 -8.12 -24.86
CA VAL A 324 14.18 -7.31 -24.11
C VAL A 324 14.78 -5.93 -23.84
N ASN A 325 15.99 -5.91 -23.27
CA ASN A 325 16.78 -4.69 -23.07
C ASN A 325 17.68 -4.42 -24.28
N LYS A 326 17.13 -3.77 -25.30
CA LYS A 326 17.86 -3.40 -26.52
C LYS A 326 18.82 -2.21 -26.34
N ALA A 327 18.82 -1.57 -25.17
CA ALA A 327 19.67 -0.41 -24.92
C ALA A 327 21.12 -0.81 -24.59
N VAL A 328 21.34 -2.04 -24.12
CA VAL A 328 22.62 -2.52 -23.59
C VAL A 328 23.08 -3.82 -24.24
N SER A 329 24.39 -3.93 -24.44
CA SER A 329 25.10 -5.17 -24.71
C SER A 329 26.03 -5.50 -23.54
N ILE A 330 25.93 -6.71 -23.00
CA ILE A 330 26.82 -7.24 -21.96
C ILE A 330 27.85 -8.15 -22.63
N THR A 331 29.13 -7.80 -22.50
CA THR A 331 30.24 -8.47 -23.19
C THR A 331 31.14 -9.21 -22.21
N LYS A 332 32.02 -10.10 -22.71
CA LYS A 332 32.87 -10.96 -21.85
C LYS A 332 32.07 -11.83 -20.87
N THR A 333 30.85 -12.21 -21.26
CA THR A 333 30.00 -13.13 -20.49
C THR A 333 30.68 -14.50 -20.39
N PRO A 334 30.83 -15.07 -19.19
CA PRO A 334 31.37 -16.41 -19.03
C PRO A 334 30.50 -17.44 -19.77
N THR A 335 31.14 -18.43 -20.41
CA THR A 335 30.42 -19.55 -21.03
C THR A 335 29.68 -20.43 -20.02
N THR A 336 30.04 -20.33 -18.75
CA THR A 336 29.47 -21.08 -17.62
C THR A 336 28.31 -20.36 -16.93
N ILE A 337 27.94 -19.15 -17.35
CA ILE A 337 26.79 -18.46 -16.75
C ILE A 337 25.52 -19.29 -16.96
N ALA A 338 24.71 -19.46 -15.91
CA ALA A 338 23.42 -20.12 -16.05
C ALA A 338 22.56 -19.35 -17.07
N SER A 339 21.77 -20.08 -17.85
CA SER A 339 20.89 -19.49 -18.86
C SER A 339 19.44 -19.63 -18.44
N VAL A 340 18.66 -18.57 -18.63
CA VAL A 340 17.19 -18.66 -18.59
C VAL A 340 16.70 -19.44 -19.81
N ASP A 341 15.62 -20.21 -19.66
CA ASP A 341 15.00 -20.89 -20.79
C ASP A 341 14.62 -19.87 -21.88
N ALA A 342 15.23 -20.00 -23.06
CA ALA A 342 14.98 -19.13 -24.20
C ALA A 342 13.50 -19.10 -24.63
N ALA A 343 12.73 -20.15 -24.32
CA ALA A 343 11.30 -20.21 -24.57
C ALA A 343 10.50 -19.22 -23.70
N LEU A 344 11.02 -18.83 -22.53
CA LEU A 344 10.41 -17.83 -21.63
C LEU A 344 10.67 -16.39 -22.11
N ILE A 345 11.83 -16.16 -22.74
CA ILE A 345 12.22 -14.84 -23.28
C ILE A 345 11.41 -14.46 -24.53
N GLY A 346 10.92 -15.47 -25.27
CA GLY A 346 10.12 -15.33 -26.50
C GLY A 346 8.80 -14.56 -26.33
N LYS A 347 8.06 -14.33 -27.44
CA LYS A 347 6.88 -13.44 -27.47
C LYS A 347 5.75 -13.87 -26.50
N PRO A 348 4.98 -12.89 -25.97
CA PRO A 348 3.86 -13.15 -25.08
C PRO A 348 2.89 -14.16 -25.68
N LYS A 349 2.53 -15.15 -24.88
CA LYS A 349 1.56 -16.17 -25.28
C LYS A 349 0.19 -15.69 -24.80
N ASN A 350 -0.73 -15.48 -25.74
CA ASN A 350 -2.19 -15.49 -25.57
C ASN A 350 -2.92 -14.13 -25.59
N VAL A 351 -4.24 -14.26 -25.65
CA VAL A 351 -5.20 -13.19 -25.43
C VAL A 351 -5.25 -12.92 -23.93
N THR A 352 -5.26 -11.66 -23.52
CA THR A 352 -5.34 -11.26 -22.10
C THR A 352 -6.59 -10.42 -21.85
N ILE A 353 -7.06 -10.42 -20.61
CA ILE A 353 -8.11 -9.53 -20.12
C ILE A 353 -7.51 -8.73 -18.97
N THR A 354 -7.56 -7.40 -19.07
CA THR A 354 -7.33 -6.49 -17.94
C THR A 354 -8.63 -5.77 -17.59
N VAL A 355 -8.75 -5.31 -16.35
CA VAL A 355 -9.95 -4.65 -15.85
C VAL A 355 -9.58 -3.23 -15.43
N ASP A 356 -10.32 -2.27 -15.95
CA ASP A 356 -10.30 -0.88 -15.51
C ASP A 356 -11.62 -0.59 -14.80
N TYR A 357 -11.54 -0.13 -13.56
CA TYR A 357 -12.70 0.14 -12.74
C TYR A 357 -13.31 1.53 -13.00
N ASN A 358 -12.59 2.43 -13.69
CA ASN A 358 -12.92 3.84 -13.97
C ASN A 358 -13.14 4.73 -12.71
N VAL A 359 -13.70 4.16 -11.64
CA VAL A 359 -13.96 4.73 -10.30
C VAL A 359 -13.58 3.67 -9.25
N LEU A 360 -13.97 3.88 -7.98
CA LEU A 360 -13.76 2.88 -6.93
C LEU A 360 -14.39 1.52 -7.33
N PRO A 361 -13.70 0.39 -7.08
CA PRO A 361 -14.13 -0.97 -7.46
C PRO A 361 -15.22 -1.52 -6.52
N THR A 362 -16.31 -0.78 -6.35
CA THR A 362 -17.32 -1.01 -5.31
C THR A 362 -18.74 -0.83 -5.82
N ILE A 363 -19.71 -1.43 -5.13
CA ILE A 363 -21.13 -1.33 -5.43
C ILE A 363 -21.95 -1.25 -4.14
N ALA A 364 -22.96 -0.38 -4.10
CA ALA A 364 -23.93 -0.32 -3.01
C ALA A 364 -25.04 -1.35 -3.19
N MET A 365 -25.77 -1.67 -2.12
CA MET A 365 -26.91 -2.58 -2.23
C MET A 365 -28.02 -1.94 -3.07
N ASN A 366 -28.55 -2.70 -4.03
CA ASN A 366 -29.44 -2.23 -5.11
C ASN A 366 -28.81 -1.18 -6.05
N GLY A 367 -27.49 -1.07 -6.04
CA GLY A 367 -26.72 -0.15 -6.88
C GLY A 367 -26.30 -0.74 -8.22
N THR A 368 -25.61 0.08 -9.00
CA THR A 368 -24.96 -0.31 -10.27
C THR A 368 -23.53 0.21 -10.28
N ALA A 369 -22.60 -0.60 -10.78
CA ALA A 369 -21.21 -0.24 -11.02
C ALA A 369 -20.85 -0.48 -12.50
N VAL A 370 -19.86 0.22 -13.03
CA VAL A 370 -19.41 0.06 -14.42
C VAL A 370 -17.92 -0.20 -14.43
N VAL A 371 -17.51 -1.33 -15.03
CA VAL A 371 -16.11 -1.66 -15.28
C VAL A 371 -15.86 -1.76 -16.78
N THR A 372 -14.61 -1.54 -17.20
CA THR A 372 -14.17 -1.70 -18.57
C THR A 372 -13.22 -2.90 -18.65
N LEU A 373 -13.60 -3.90 -19.43
CA LEU A 373 -12.74 -5.05 -19.73
C LEU A 373 -11.94 -4.77 -21.00
N ASN A 374 -10.61 -4.69 -20.88
CA ASN A 374 -9.72 -4.51 -22.01
C ASN A 374 -9.17 -5.87 -22.44
N ILE A 375 -9.57 -6.30 -23.63
CA ILE A 375 -9.19 -7.60 -24.18
C ILE A 375 -8.12 -7.36 -25.23
N HIS A 376 -6.89 -7.78 -24.93
CA HIS A 376 -5.73 -7.58 -25.79
C HIS A 376 -5.31 -8.88 -26.47
N ASN A 377 -4.93 -8.82 -27.74
CA ASN A 377 -4.49 -9.98 -28.50
C ASN A 377 -2.99 -9.90 -28.81
N ALA A 378 -2.19 -10.69 -28.10
CA ALA A 378 -0.76 -10.86 -28.39
C ALA A 378 -0.42 -12.19 -29.10
N ALA A 379 -1.43 -12.97 -29.53
CA ALA A 379 -1.27 -14.34 -30.01
C ALA A 379 -0.65 -14.49 -31.42
N GLY A 380 -0.19 -13.39 -32.05
CA GLY A 380 0.44 -13.42 -33.36
C GLY A 380 -0.53 -13.59 -34.55
N LYS A 381 -1.82 -13.78 -34.30
CA LYS A 381 -2.88 -13.96 -35.32
C LYS A 381 -4.18 -13.29 -34.90
N PRO A 382 -5.06 -12.88 -35.82
CA PRO A 382 -6.38 -12.37 -35.47
C PRO A 382 -7.20 -13.41 -34.70
N VAL A 383 -7.98 -12.95 -33.73
CA VAL A 383 -8.90 -13.79 -32.94
C VAL A 383 -10.28 -13.14 -32.91
N SER A 384 -11.32 -13.96 -32.91
CA SER A 384 -12.69 -13.50 -32.68
C SER A 384 -13.41 -14.45 -31.75
N GLY A 385 -14.30 -13.91 -30.92
CA GLY A 385 -15.02 -14.69 -29.93
C GLY A 385 -16.17 -13.92 -29.30
N THR A 386 -16.82 -14.58 -28.35
CA THR A 386 -17.91 -14.03 -27.55
C THR A 386 -17.42 -13.87 -26.11
N LEU A 387 -17.58 -12.67 -25.56
CA LEU A 387 -17.41 -12.40 -24.14
C LEU A 387 -18.62 -12.95 -23.38
N SER A 388 -18.36 -13.72 -22.33
CA SER A 388 -19.34 -14.18 -21.35
C SER A 388 -18.82 -13.87 -19.95
N ILE A 389 -19.71 -13.46 -19.05
CA ILE A 389 -19.36 -13.13 -17.66
C ILE A 389 -20.24 -13.98 -16.75
N LYS A 390 -19.62 -14.84 -15.95
CA LYS A 390 -20.28 -15.54 -14.84
C LYS A 390 -20.39 -14.59 -13.65
N THR A 391 -21.60 -14.45 -13.10
CA THR A 391 -21.88 -13.55 -11.99
C THR A 391 -22.06 -14.32 -10.67
N PRO A 392 -21.72 -13.70 -9.52
CA PRO A 392 -22.13 -14.20 -8.22
C PRO A 392 -23.64 -14.02 -7.99
N THR A 393 -24.19 -14.69 -6.98
CA THR A 393 -25.62 -14.61 -6.62
C THR A 393 -26.04 -13.17 -6.33
N GLY A 394 -27.20 -12.75 -6.84
CA GLY A 394 -27.73 -11.39 -6.64
C GLY A 394 -27.23 -10.36 -7.66
N PHE A 395 -26.41 -10.77 -8.63
CA PHE A 395 -25.85 -9.86 -9.64
C PHE A 395 -26.29 -10.19 -11.07
N THR A 396 -26.48 -9.12 -11.85
CA THR A 396 -26.70 -9.16 -13.29
C THR A 396 -25.70 -8.28 -14.01
N VAL A 397 -25.42 -8.57 -15.27
CA VAL A 397 -24.47 -7.82 -16.09
C VAL A 397 -25.04 -7.49 -17.46
N LYS A 398 -24.69 -6.31 -17.98
CA LYS A 398 -25.03 -5.85 -19.33
C LYS A 398 -23.77 -5.40 -20.05
N HIS A 399 -23.46 -6.03 -21.18
CA HIS A 399 -22.28 -5.72 -21.99
C HIS A 399 -22.50 -6.06 -23.46
N LYS A 400 -21.57 -5.63 -24.33
CA LYS A 400 -21.52 -6.10 -25.73
C LYS A 400 -20.90 -7.50 -25.77
N ASN A 401 -21.44 -8.39 -26.60
CA ASN A 401 -21.07 -9.80 -26.58
C ASN A 401 -19.92 -10.15 -27.54
N ARG A 402 -19.82 -9.51 -28.71
CA ARG A 402 -18.88 -9.94 -29.75
C ARG A 402 -17.55 -9.19 -29.66
N VAL A 403 -16.45 -9.93 -29.68
CA VAL A 403 -15.07 -9.42 -29.65
C VAL A 403 -14.36 -9.87 -30.93
N SER A 404 -13.75 -8.95 -31.64
CA SER A 404 -12.93 -9.24 -32.82
C SER A 404 -11.65 -8.42 -32.75
N LEU A 405 -10.51 -9.10 -32.73
CA LEU A 405 -9.21 -8.51 -32.45
C LEU A 405 -8.23 -8.86 -33.57
N LYS A 406 -7.65 -7.83 -34.16
CA LYS A 406 -6.43 -7.98 -34.99
C LYS A 406 -5.28 -8.40 -34.09
N ASN A 407 -4.21 -8.94 -34.67
CA ASN A 407 -2.97 -9.16 -33.93
C ASN A 407 -2.45 -7.82 -33.37
N GLY A 408 -2.09 -7.79 -32.08
CA GLY A 408 -1.69 -6.60 -31.34
C GLY A 408 -2.82 -5.62 -30.99
N GLY A 409 -4.07 -5.93 -31.35
CA GLY A 409 -5.22 -5.07 -31.08
C GLY A 409 -5.80 -5.23 -29.68
N THR A 410 -6.49 -4.18 -29.22
CA THR A 410 -7.26 -4.17 -27.96
C THR A 410 -8.71 -3.76 -28.26
N VAL A 411 -9.68 -4.42 -27.62
CA VAL A 411 -11.08 -4.00 -27.57
C VAL A 411 -11.45 -3.76 -26.11
N SER A 412 -12.02 -2.59 -25.84
CA SER A 412 -12.55 -2.22 -24.54
C SER A 412 -14.06 -2.46 -24.51
N VAL A 413 -14.52 -3.26 -23.55
CA VAL A 413 -15.94 -3.57 -23.36
C VAL A 413 -16.39 -3.01 -22.03
N SER A 414 -17.30 -2.04 -22.07
CA SER A 414 -17.99 -1.55 -20.86
C SER A 414 -19.00 -2.60 -20.38
N VAL A 415 -18.93 -2.92 -19.10
CA VAL A 415 -19.77 -3.89 -18.40
C VAL A 415 -20.48 -3.17 -17.26
N ALA A 416 -21.80 -3.00 -17.39
CA ALA A 416 -22.63 -2.52 -16.30
C ALA A 416 -23.03 -3.71 -15.42
N VAL A 417 -22.69 -3.63 -14.14
CA VAL A 417 -22.98 -4.64 -13.12
C VAL A 417 -24.05 -4.07 -12.18
N SER A 418 -25.17 -4.77 -12.01
CA SER A 418 -26.25 -4.36 -11.11
C SER A 418 -26.49 -5.42 -10.05
N HIS A 419 -26.63 -4.97 -8.81
CA HIS A 419 -26.97 -5.83 -7.67
C HIS A 419 -28.47 -5.70 -7.34
N ALA A 420 -29.13 -6.79 -7.01
CA ALA A 420 -30.48 -6.80 -6.47
C ALA A 420 -30.59 -7.88 -5.38
N GLY A 421 -30.85 -7.46 -4.14
CA GLY A 421 -30.88 -8.38 -3.01
C GLY A 421 -31.02 -7.67 -1.67
N LYS A 422 -31.33 -8.44 -0.63
CA LYS A 422 -31.42 -7.98 0.77
C LYS A 422 -30.08 -8.04 1.52
N THR A 423 -29.08 -8.65 0.91
CA THR A 423 -27.75 -8.87 1.49
C THR A 423 -26.71 -8.62 0.42
N LEU A 424 -25.54 -8.08 0.80
CA LEU A 424 -24.46 -7.79 -0.14
C LEU A 424 -23.12 -8.20 0.48
N ALA A 425 -22.44 -9.17 -0.13
CA ALA A 425 -21.13 -9.62 0.31
C ALA A 425 -20.07 -8.54 0.02
N GLU A 426 -19.07 -8.42 0.89
CA GLU A 426 -17.91 -7.55 0.63
C GLU A 426 -17.04 -8.06 -0.51
N LYS A 427 -17.09 -9.35 -0.82
CA LYS A 427 -16.34 -10.03 -1.89
C LYS A 427 -17.28 -10.62 -2.93
N ASN A 428 -17.29 -10.04 -4.13
CA ASN A 428 -18.10 -10.51 -5.26
C ASN A 428 -17.20 -10.74 -6.48
N ILE A 429 -16.94 -12.00 -6.80
CA ILE A 429 -16.04 -12.41 -7.89
C ILE A 429 -16.84 -12.71 -9.15
N PHE A 430 -16.46 -12.06 -10.25
CA PHE A 430 -16.94 -12.27 -11.60
C PHE A 430 -15.88 -13.01 -12.40
N ILE A 431 -16.30 -13.84 -13.36
CA ILE A 431 -15.39 -14.55 -14.26
C ILE A 431 -15.70 -14.17 -15.69
N ALA A 432 -14.81 -13.39 -16.32
CA ALA A 432 -14.90 -13.03 -17.73
C ALA A 432 -14.18 -14.07 -18.59
N SER A 433 -14.85 -14.58 -19.60
CA SER A 433 -14.31 -15.53 -20.57
C SER A 433 -14.55 -15.06 -21.99
N VAL A 434 -13.54 -15.17 -22.85
CA VAL A 434 -13.70 -15.00 -24.30
C VAL A 434 -13.62 -16.37 -24.96
N VAL A 435 -14.69 -16.77 -25.65
CA VAL A 435 -14.81 -18.10 -26.28
C VAL A 435 -14.94 -17.97 -27.80
N SER A 436 -14.21 -18.77 -28.55
CA SER A 436 -14.28 -18.88 -30.01
C SER A 436 -14.72 -20.28 -30.42
N GLY A 437 -15.97 -20.45 -30.86
CA GLY A 437 -16.56 -21.76 -31.08
C GLY A 437 -16.60 -22.59 -29.79
N LYS A 438 -15.84 -23.69 -29.72
CA LYS A 438 -15.67 -24.52 -28.50
C LYS A 438 -14.43 -24.16 -27.67
N ASN A 439 -13.56 -23.28 -28.17
CA ASN A 439 -12.26 -23.01 -27.55
C ASN A 439 -12.34 -21.77 -26.65
N LYS A 440 -11.94 -21.92 -25.38
CA LYS A 440 -11.75 -20.80 -24.46
C LYS A 440 -10.43 -20.11 -24.80
N LEU A 441 -10.48 -18.84 -25.25
CA LEU A 441 -9.29 -18.08 -25.62
C LEU A 441 -8.58 -17.50 -24.40
N VAL A 442 -9.36 -17.02 -23.43
CA VAL A 442 -8.88 -16.44 -22.17
C VAL A 442 -10.02 -16.46 -21.15
N GLU A 443 -9.64 -16.61 -19.87
CA GLU A 443 -10.52 -16.48 -18.72
C GLU A 443 -9.79 -15.68 -17.64
N LYS A 444 -10.46 -14.71 -17.03
CA LYS A 444 -9.90 -13.93 -15.91
C LYS A 444 -10.99 -13.57 -14.93
N SER A 445 -10.66 -13.67 -13.64
CA SER A 445 -11.53 -13.19 -12.58
C SER A 445 -11.28 -11.71 -12.26
N PHE A 446 -12.35 -11.02 -11.87
CA PHE A 446 -12.28 -9.66 -11.32
C PHE A 446 -13.34 -9.49 -10.23
N GLY A 447 -13.14 -8.51 -9.36
CA GLY A 447 -13.93 -8.33 -8.14
C GLY A 447 -14.61 -6.98 -8.07
N ILE A 448 -15.79 -6.92 -7.48
CA ILE A 448 -16.42 -5.66 -7.07
C ILE A 448 -16.79 -5.78 -5.60
N ALA A 449 -16.25 -4.88 -4.78
CA ALA A 449 -16.47 -4.88 -3.35
C ALA A 449 -17.88 -4.38 -3.00
N GLY A 450 -18.59 -5.11 -2.13
CA GLY A 450 -19.86 -4.63 -1.58
C GLY A 450 -19.61 -3.50 -0.57
N ALA A 451 -20.33 -2.39 -0.71
CA ALA A 451 -20.30 -1.31 0.27
C ALA A 451 -20.86 -1.76 1.63
N ALA A 452 -20.26 -1.26 2.71
CA ALA A 452 -20.77 -1.48 4.05
C ALA A 452 -21.97 -0.56 4.31
N ARG A 453 -23.16 -1.14 4.54
CA ARG A 453 -24.37 -0.36 4.83
C ARG A 453 -24.45 -0.01 6.32
N TRP A 454 -24.67 1.26 6.60
CA TRP A 454 -24.84 1.81 7.94
C TRP A 454 -26.16 2.56 8.04
N GLN A 455 -26.86 2.37 9.15
CA GLN A 455 -27.94 3.24 9.60
C GLN A 455 -27.35 4.33 10.51
N VAL A 456 -27.80 5.55 10.32
CA VAL A 456 -27.32 6.73 11.03
C VAL A 456 -28.43 7.29 11.90
N TYR A 457 -28.09 7.66 13.13
CA TYR A 457 -28.98 8.34 14.05
C TYR A 457 -28.30 9.58 14.62
N GLY A 458 -28.99 10.71 14.54
CA GLY A 458 -28.48 12.02 14.92
C GLY A 458 -28.50 13.04 13.77
N PRO A 459 -27.79 14.17 13.91
CA PRO A 459 -26.97 14.54 15.07
C PRO A 459 -27.80 14.83 16.33
N TYR A 460 -27.14 14.66 17.48
CA TYR A 460 -27.66 15.00 18.82
C TYR A 460 -26.67 15.85 19.59
N TRP A 461 -27.20 16.69 20.49
CA TRP A 461 -26.46 17.42 21.51
C TRP A 461 -27.44 17.82 22.61
N ASP A 462 -26.92 18.09 23.80
CA ASP A 462 -27.68 18.67 24.91
C ASP A 462 -27.29 20.16 25.09
N ILE A 463 -28.10 20.91 25.81
CA ILE A 463 -27.65 22.16 26.45
C ILE A 463 -27.05 21.75 27.79
N TYR A 464 -25.91 22.34 28.18
CA TYR A 464 -25.32 22.04 29.48
C TYR A 464 -26.26 22.46 30.62
N ASP A 465 -26.85 21.44 31.24
CA ASP A 465 -27.83 21.52 32.32
C ASP A 465 -27.30 20.67 33.49
N ARG A 466 -26.87 21.36 34.55
CA ARG A 466 -26.23 20.73 35.71
C ARG A 466 -27.17 19.79 36.46
N ALA A 467 -28.49 19.99 36.37
CA ALA A 467 -29.46 19.10 37.00
C ALA A 467 -29.48 17.71 36.32
N LYS A 468 -29.11 17.65 35.04
CA LYS A 468 -29.05 16.42 34.23
C LYS A 468 -27.63 15.86 34.12
N GLN A 469 -26.61 16.73 34.15
CA GLN A 469 -25.19 16.35 34.10
C GLN A 469 -24.41 17.08 35.20
N PRO A 470 -24.27 16.49 36.40
CA PRO A 470 -23.67 17.17 37.57
C PRO A 470 -22.18 17.49 37.42
N GLN A 471 -21.48 16.79 36.54
CA GLN A 471 -20.06 17.00 36.22
C GLN A 471 -19.93 17.57 34.79
N ASP A 472 -19.17 18.66 34.63
CA ASP A 472 -18.82 19.21 33.32
C ASP A 472 -17.76 18.30 32.68
N PRO A 473 -18.06 17.61 31.55
CA PRO A 473 -17.11 16.72 30.90
C PRO A 473 -15.88 17.45 30.30
N TYR A 474 -15.86 18.79 30.36
CA TYR A 474 -14.80 19.64 29.85
C TYR A 474 -14.04 20.44 30.92
N ASP A 475 -14.46 20.42 32.20
CA ASP A 475 -13.77 21.16 33.26
C ASP A 475 -13.02 20.23 34.22
N ALA A 476 -11.69 20.16 34.07
CA ALA A 476 -10.80 19.50 35.03
C ALA A 476 -10.51 20.34 36.28
N ARG A 477 -10.99 21.60 36.36
CA ARG A 477 -10.55 22.60 37.35
C ARG A 477 -11.63 23.05 38.34
N ASN A 478 -12.83 22.47 38.32
CA ASN A 478 -13.91 22.78 39.29
C ASN A 478 -14.09 24.30 39.51
N ARG A 479 -14.18 25.11 38.43
CA ARG A 479 -14.21 26.58 38.58
C ARG A 479 -15.50 27.10 39.26
N PRO A 480 -15.45 28.24 39.98
CA PRO A 480 -16.63 28.86 40.60
C PRO A 480 -17.63 29.39 39.56
N GLN A 481 -18.91 29.21 39.85
CA GLN A 481 -20.01 29.16 38.86
C GLN A 481 -20.62 30.53 38.53
N ARG A 482 -20.97 30.75 37.25
CA ARG A 482 -22.02 31.68 36.82
C ARG A 482 -23.26 30.83 36.46
N ASN A 483 -24.46 31.37 36.69
CA ASN A 483 -25.82 30.79 36.58
C ASN A 483 -25.98 29.41 35.89
N ASP A 484 -26.92 28.62 36.42
CA ASP A 484 -27.38 27.27 36.07
C ASP A 484 -27.45 26.85 34.59
N MET A 485 -27.39 27.78 33.63
CA MET A 485 -27.13 27.50 32.21
C MET A 485 -25.82 28.15 31.75
N SER A 486 -24.87 27.32 31.31
CA SER A 486 -23.65 27.81 30.67
C SER A 486 -23.94 28.22 29.22
N TRP A 487 -23.12 29.11 28.64
CA TRP A 487 -23.16 29.47 27.21
C TRP A 487 -22.84 28.29 26.26
N ARG A 488 -22.66 27.06 26.76
CA ARG A 488 -22.44 25.85 25.96
C ARG A 488 -23.77 25.23 25.54
N ASN A 489 -24.15 25.53 24.30
CA ASN A 489 -25.41 25.09 23.70
C ASN A 489 -25.33 23.75 22.94
N TYR A 490 -24.12 23.19 22.79
CA TYR A 490 -23.85 21.93 22.09
C TYR A 490 -23.00 21.03 22.98
N LEU A 491 -23.56 20.48 24.05
CA LEU A 491 -22.85 19.53 24.90
C LEU A 491 -22.99 18.12 24.33
N VAL A 492 -21.87 17.41 24.19
CA VAL A 492 -21.85 16.00 23.82
C VAL A 492 -20.97 15.17 24.75
N SER A 493 -21.40 13.94 25.05
CA SER A 493 -20.66 13.03 25.93
C SER A 493 -20.84 11.58 25.51
N LEU A 494 -19.78 10.78 25.67
CA LEU A 494 -19.85 9.33 25.46
C LEU A 494 -20.69 8.65 26.54
N ASP A 495 -20.83 9.24 27.74
CA ASP A 495 -21.63 8.69 28.85
C ASP A 495 -23.13 9.03 28.74
N ARG A 496 -23.51 9.87 27.77
CA ARG A 496 -24.88 10.34 27.59
C ARG A 496 -25.55 9.66 26.40
N ASP A 497 -26.52 8.78 26.63
CA ASP A 497 -27.24 8.10 25.55
C ASP A 497 -28.46 8.87 25.06
N PHE A 498 -28.46 9.27 23.79
CA PHE A 498 -29.53 10.06 23.18
C PHE A 498 -30.71 9.22 22.67
N ILE A 499 -30.55 7.89 22.65
CA ILE A 499 -31.55 6.93 22.16
C ILE A 499 -31.72 5.84 23.22
N ALA A 500 -32.97 5.54 23.58
CA ALA A 500 -33.30 4.37 24.38
C ALA A 500 -33.25 3.11 23.50
N TRP A 501 -32.07 2.48 23.41
CA TRP A 501 -31.82 1.34 22.51
C TRP A 501 -32.63 0.08 22.83
N ASN A 502 -33.22 0.01 24.02
CA ASN A 502 -34.11 -1.06 24.47
C ASN A 502 -35.60 -0.81 24.15
N ASP A 503 -35.91 0.32 23.51
CA ASP A 503 -37.27 0.69 23.08
C ASP A 503 -37.32 0.84 21.55
N ASP A 504 -37.93 -0.14 20.89
CA ASP A 504 -38.07 -0.16 19.43
C ASP A 504 -38.81 1.07 18.89
N ALA A 505 -39.77 1.63 19.64
CA ALA A 505 -40.47 2.84 19.23
C ALA A 505 -39.51 4.04 19.26
N ALA A 506 -38.69 4.17 20.30
CA ALA A 506 -37.69 5.22 20.40
C ALA A 506 -36.64 5.14 19.28
N VAL A 507 -36.14 3.94 18.98
CA VAL A 507 -35.19 3.71 17.87
C VAL A 507 -35.83 4.07 16.53
N LYS A 508 -37.09 3.66 16.30
CA LYS A 508 -37.84 4.00 15.09
C LYS A 508 -38.03 5.51 14.94
N THR A 509 -38.47 6.20 16.00
CA THR A 509 -38.61 7.66 15.99
C THR A 509 -37.28 8.36 15.73
N ALA A 510 -36.18 7.86 16.28
CA ALA A 510 -34.84 8.40 16.02
C ALA A 510 -34.44 8.27 14.54
N ALA A 511 -34.68 7.11 13.92
CA ALA A 511 -34.43 6.89 12.49
C ALA A 511 -35.29 7.81 11.61
N GLU A 512 -36.59 7.93 11.91
CA GLU A 512 -37.53 8.79 11.19
C GLU A 512 -37.11 10.26 11.28
N ARG A 513 -36.67 10.72 12.46
CA ARG A 513 -36.12 12.08 12.64
C ARG A 513 -34.91 12.32 11.75
N THR A 514 -33.91 11.44 11.78
CA THR A 514 -32.70 11.62 10.95
C THR A 514 -33.06 11.62 9.46
N LYS A 515 -33.93 10.71 9.02
CA LYS A 515 -34.42 10.68 7.64
C LYS A 515 -35.19 11.95 7.26
N ALA A 516 -36.00 12.51 8.15
CA ALA A 516 -36.73 13.75 7.89
C ALA A 516 -35.80 14.96 7.71
N ILE A 517 -34.65 14.99 8.41
CA ILE A 517 -33.67 16.07 8.32
C ILE A 517 -32.82 15.97 7.05
N PHE A 518 -32.29 14.77 6.73
CA PHE A 518 -31.30 14.59 5.66
C PHE A 518 -31.85 13.92 4.39
N GLY A 519 -33.14 13.57 4.37
CA GLY A 519 -33.77 12.77 3.30
C GLY A 519 -33.44 11.27 3.35
N THR A 520 -32.40 10.88 4.10
CA THR A 520 -31.97 9.50 4.32
C THR A 520 -31.40 9.36 5.73
N ASN A 521 -31.40 8.14 6.25
CA ASN A 521 -30.64 7.75 7.44
C ASN A 521 -29.69 6.59 7.12
N ILE A 522 -29.34 6.41 5.85
CA ILE A 522 -28.50 5.32 5.35
C ILE A 522 -27.22 5.89 4.75
N ILE A 523 -26.10 5.25 5.06
CA ILE A 523 -24.81 5.41 4.39
C ILE A 523 -24.44 4.07 3.76
N ASP A 524 -24.07 4.07 2.48
CA ASP A 524 -23.34 2.97 1.86
C ASP A 524 -21.85 3.36 1.82
N ALA A 525 -21.08 2.88 2.80
CA ALA A 525 -19.65 3.16 2.92
C ALA A 525 -18.89 2.30 1.91
N HIS A 526 -18.41 2.97 0.86
CA HIS A 526 -17.73 2.36 -0.27
C HIS A 526 -16.31 1.88 0.05
N GLU A 527 -15.72 2.40 1.12
CA GLU A 527 -14.42 2.03 1.68
C GLU A 527 -14.57 1.70 3.18
N TYR A 528 -13.48 1.33 3.87
CA TYR A 528 -13.50 1.14 5.32
C TYR A 528 -13.79 2.44 6.08
N LEU A 529 -13.65 3.60 5.42
CA LEU A 529 -13.99 4.90 5.95
C LEU A 529 -15.50 5.08 5.91
N VAL A 530 -16.08 5.51 7.04
CA VAL A 530 -17.50 5.83 7.12
C VAL A 530 -17.68 7.34 6.84
N PRO A 531 -18.37 7.75 5.76
CA PRO A 531 -18.54 9.16 5.38
C PRO A 531 -19.58 9.86 6.28
N VAL A 532 -19.17 10.19 7.51
CA VAL A 532 -20.01 10.82 8.53
C VAL A 532 -20.23 12.32 8.30
N ASP A 533 -19.46 12.93 7.41
CA ASP A 533 -19.54 14.34 7.02
C ASP A 533 -20.91 14.72 6.46
N ALA A 534 -21.57 13.79 5.76
CA ALA A 534 -22.93 13.95 5.26
C ALA A 534 -23.97 14.29 6.36
N PHE A 535 -23.70 13.93 7.62
CA PHE A 535 -24.60 14.12 8.77
C PHE A 535 -24.05 15.09 9.83
N LEU A 536 -22.80 15.55 9.68
CA LEU A 536 -22.07 16.39 10.63
C LEU A 536 -21.48 17.66 9.99
N SER A 537 -22.04 18.13 8.88
CA SER A 537 -21.51 19.28 8.12
C SER A 537 -21.69 20.65 8.81
N TYR A 538 -22.56 20.76 9.82
CA TYR A 538 -22.86 22.02 10.53
C TYR A 538 -21.73 22.45 11.48
N GLN A 539 -21.64 23.73 11.83
CA GLN A 539 -20.68 24.22 12.82
C GLN A 539 -21.19 23.96 14.24
N GLY A 540 -20.41 23.25 15.06
CA GLY A 540 -20.75 22.92 16.45
C GLY A 540 -20.46 21.46 16.81
N GLU A 541 -20.64 21.14 18.10
CA GLU A 541 -20.49 19.77 18.59
C GLU A 541 -21.70 18.91 18.18
N GLY A 542 -21.50 17.60 18.10
CA GLY A 542 -22.53 16.65 17.71
C GLY A 542 -22.24 15.23 18.13
N CYS A 543 -23.27 14.43 18.29
CA CYS A 543 -23.18 12.99 18.51
C CYS A 543 -23.92 12.26 17.39
N LEU A 544 -23.25 11.30 16.75
CA LEU A 544 -23.87 10.35 15.83
C LEU A 544 -23.78 8.94 16.40
N TYR A 545 -24.79 8.14 16.07
CA TYR A 545 -24.72 6.68 16.18
C TYR A 545 -24.74 6.09 14.78
N LEU A 546 -23.75 5.26 14.49
CA LEU A 546 -23.63 4.48 13.26
C LEU A 546 -23.91 3.03 13.62
N VAL A 547 -24.97 2.47 13.05
CA VAL A 547 -25.39 1.09 13.32
C VAL A 547 -25.24 0.27 12.06
N ARG A 548 -24.54 -0.86 12.13
CA ARG A 548 -24.42 -1.80 11.03
C ARG A 548 -24.75 -3.20 11.52
N GLU A 549 -25.60 -3.88 10.75
CA GLU A 549 -25.83 -5.32 10.87
C GLU A 549 -25.15 -6.03 9.70
N PHE A 550 -24.46 -7.13 10.02
CA PHE A 550 -23.73 -7.91 9.04
C PHE A 550 -23.70 -9.38 9.43
N LEU A 551 -23.59 -10.26 8.44
CA LEU A 551 -23.47 -11.69 8.64
C LEU A 551 -21.99 -12.09 8.67
N SER A 552 -21.61 -12.89 9.66
CA SER A 552 -20.40 -13.70 9.60
C SER A 552 -20.78 -15.15 9.25
N PRO A 553 -20.20 -15.78 8.21
CA PRO A 553 -20.56 -17.14 7.83
C PRO A 553 -20.16 -18.19 8.88
N ILE A 554 -19.19 -17.88 9.74
CA ILE A 554 -18.72 -18.73 10.84
C ILE A 554 -18.54 -17.90 12.11
N GLU A 555 -18.59 -18.55 13.27
CA GLU A 555 -18.09 -17.94 14.50
C GLU A 555 -16.56 -17.91 14.44
N ARG A 556 -15.94 -16.75 14.76
CA ARG A 556 -14.48 -16.64 14.77
C ARG A 556 -13.97 -15.52 15.67
N LYS A 557 -12.75 -15.69 16.17
CA LYS A 557 -11.99 -14.66 16.87
C LYS A 557 -11.40 -13.67 15.88
N VAL A 558 -11.58 -12.40 16.14
CA VAL A 558 -11.14 -11.31 15.28
C VAL A 558 -10.42 -10.23 16.07
N LYS A 559 -9.55 -9.48 15.40
CA LYS A 559 -9.12 -8.15 15.84
C LYS A 559 -9.93 -7.11 15.09
N ILE A 560 -10.71 -6.32 15.81
CA ILE A 560 -11.37 -5.14 15.25
C ILE A 560 -10.35 -4.00 15.22
N ARG A 561 -10.04 -3.51 14.02
CA ARG A 561 -9.20 -2.33 13.80
C ARG A 561 -10.11 -1.12 13.64
N PHE A 562 -10.06 -0.22 14.59
CA PHE A 562 -10.91 0.97 14.65
C PHE A 562 -10.05 2.24 14.67
N GLY A 563 -10.48 3.25 13.91
CA GLY A 563 -9.89 4.58 13.90
C GLY A 563 -10.97 5.64 14.06
N SER A 564 -10.68 6.66 14.86
CA SER A 564 -11.50 7.85 15.04
C SER A 564 -10.62 9.07 15.34
N SER A 565 -10.79 10.14 14.56
CA SER A 565 -10.15 11.45 14.84
C SER A 565 -10.90 12.27 15.89
N SER A 566 -11.81 11.65 16.63
CA SER A 566 -12.57 12.28 17.71
C SER A 566 -13.01 11.21 18.72
N PRO A 567 -13.51 11.59 19.91
CA PRO A 567 -13.96 10.61 20.89
C PRO A 567 -15.05 9.70 20.32
N ALA A 568 -14.91 8.40 20.57
CA ALA A 568 -15.85 7.41 20.07
C ALA A 568 -15.95 6.20 21.00
N ALA A 569 -17.09 5.53 20.97
CA ALA A 569 -17.32 4.24 21.60
C ALA A 569 -17.86 3.24 20.58
N VAL A 570 -17.48 1.98 20.72
CA VAL A 570 -17.91 0.89 19.84
C VAL A 570 -18.50 -0.23 20.67
N MET A 571 -19.73 -0.63 20.31
CA MET A 571 -20.44 -1.77 20.88
C MET A 571 -20.53 -2.87 19.83
N LEU A 572 -20.23 -4.11 20.21
CA LEU A 572 -20.47 -5.30 19.40
C LEU A 572 -21.46 -6.21 20.13
N ASN A 573 -22.58 -6.53 19.48
CA ASN A 573 -23.63 -7.40 20.02
C ASN A 573 -24.08 -7.00 21.45
N GLY A 574 -24.18 -5.69 21.69
CA GLY A 574 -24.57 -5.13 22.99
C GLY A 574 -23.46 -5.01 24.04
N THR A 575 -22.23 -5.43 23.73
CA THR A 575 -21.07 -5.30 24.63
C THR A 575 -20.17 -4.15 24.18
N GLU A 576 -19.82 -3.23 25.09
CA GLU A 576 -18.84 -2.17 24.83
C GLU A 576 -17.45 -2.79 24.70
N ILE A 577 -16.82 -2.61 23.54
CA ILE A 577 -15.47 -3.13 23.25
C ILE A 577 -14.43 -2.03 23.12
N ILE A 578 -14.87 -0.79 22.85
CA ILE A 578 -13.99 0.39 22.74
C ILE A 578 -14.70 1.57 23.36
N LYS A 579 -13.98 2.33 24.20
CA LYS A 579 -14.40 3.66 24.66
C LYS A 579 -13.18 4.58 24.71
N GLN A 580 -13.14 5.53 23.79
CA GLN A 580 -12.02 6.43 23.58
C GLN A 580 -12.43 7.87 23.84
N GLN A 581 -12.06 8.41 25.01
CA GLN A 581 -12.36 9.81 25.36
C GLN A 581 -11.35 10.80 24.75
N ASN A 582 -10.10 10.36 24.58
CA ASN A 582 -9.01 11.13 23.99
C ASN A 582 -8.41 10.33 22.83
N HIS A 583 -8.02 11.01 21.75
CA HIS A 583 -7.22 10.40 20.69
C HIS A 583 -5.88 11.14 20.61
N ALA A 584 -4.77 10.40 20.47
CA ALA A 584 -3.45 11.01 20.33
C ALA A 584 -3.22 11.51 18.89
N ARG A 585 -3.35 10.60 17.92
CA ARG A 585 -3.20 10.86 16.48
C ARG A 585 -4.14 9.95 15.71
N TRP A 586 -4.80 10.47 14.69
CA TRP A 586 -5.62 9.69 13.77
C TRP A 586 -4.79 8.78 12.85
N GLN A 587 -5.19 7.51 12.77
CA GLN A 587 -4.77 6.52 11.78
C GLN A 587 -5.93 5.52 11.59
N PRO A 588 -6.02 4.79 10.46
CA PRO A 588 -7.16 3.90 10.20
C PRO A 588 -7.35 2.78 11.24
N ALA A 589 -6.26 2.38 11.91
CA ALA A 589 -6.23 1.32 12.93
C ALA A 589 -5.59 1.82 14.24
N GLN A 590 -6.10 2.94 14.80
CA GLN A 590 -5.61 3.48 16.07
C GLN A 590 -5.78 2.51 17.22
N VAL A 591 -6.92 1.82 17.25
CA VAL A 591 -7.30 0.89 18.30
C VAL A 591 -7.49 -0.49 17.68
N MET A 592 -6.87 -1.48 18.31
CA MET A 592 -7.07 -2.89 17.97
C MET A 592 -7.58 -3.61 19.21
N VAL A 593 -8.75 -4.22 19.10
CA VAL A 593 -9.35 -4.99 20.20
C VAL A 593 -9.72 -6.39 19.73
N ASP A 594 -9.45 -7.38 20.59
CA ASP A 594 -9.89 -8.76 20.36
C ASP A 594 -11.40 -8.86 20.59
N ALA A 595 -12.09 -9.53 19.67
CA ALA A 595 -13.53 -9.73 19.72
C ALA A 595 -13.90 -11.09 19.12
N VAL A 596 -15.16 -11.50 19.29
CA VAL A 596 -15.71 -12.71 18.67
C VAL A 596 -16.90 -12.30 17.81
N LEU A 597 -16.83 -12.62 16.52
CA LEU A 597 -18.01 -12.55 15.65
C LEU A 597 -18.79 -13.85 15.80
N GLN A 598 -20.09 -13.74 16.04
CA GLN A 598 -21.01 -14.87 16.09
C GLN A 598 -21.31 -15.36 14.68
N GLN A 599 -21.56 -16.66 14.50
CA GLN A 599 -22.13 -17.14 13.25
C GLN A 599 -23.52 -16.52 13.03
N GLY A 600 -23.77 -15.97 11.85
CA GLY A 600 -25.01 -15.25 11.54
C GLY A 600 -24.91 -13.75 11.81
N VAL A 601 -26.00 -13.13 12.26
CA VAL A 601 -26.11 -11.66 12.39
C VAL A 601 -25.28 -11.16 13.56
N ASN A 602 -24.44 -10.18 13.29
CA ASN A 602 -23.74 -9.37 14.26
C ASN A 602 -24.18 -7.92 14.10
N LYS A 603 -24.26 -7.19 15.22
CA LYS A 603 -24.62 -5.78 15.26
C LYS A 603 -23.48 -4.98 15.86
N ILE A 604 -23.02 -3.98 15.13
CA ILE A 604 -22.04 -3.00 15.62
C ILE A 604 -22.69 -1.63 15.73
N VAL A 605 -22.43 -0.94 16.84
CA VAL A 605 -22.87 0.43 17.07
C VAL A 605 -21.65 1.27 17.38
N ILE A 606 -21.40 2.29 16.57
CA ILE A 606 -20.35 3.28 16.80
C ILE A 606 -21.03 4.57 17.23
N LYS A 607 -20.75 5.01 18.46
CA LYS A 607 -21.11 6.34 18.95
C LYS A 607 -19.91 7.24 18.74
N VAL A 608 -20.02 8.21 17.85
CA VAL A 608 -18.93 9.16 17.55
C VAL A 608 -19.34 10.57 17.90
N LEU A 609 -18.44 11.29 18.56
CA LEU A 609 -18.61 12.71 18.86
C LEU A 609 -17.91 13.55 17.80
N LYS A 610 -18.50 14.68 17.46
CA LYS A 610 -17.86 15.82 16.83
C LYS A 610 -17.65 16.86 17.91
N ARG A 611 -16.41 17.27 18.15
CA ARG A 611 -16.08 18.36 19.08
C ARG A 611 -15.61 19.64 18.39
N ASP A 612 -14.99 19.50 17.23
CA ASP A 612 -14.45 20.63 16.48
C ASP A 612 -14.64 20.37 14.98
N THR A 613 -13.71 19.62 14.39
CA THR A 613 -13.80 19.18 12.99
C THR A 613 -14.65 17.93 12.84
N VAL A 614 -15.12 17.68 11.62
CA VAL A 614 -15.83 16.44 11.29
C VAL A 614 -14.91 15.24 11.57
N PRO A 615 -15.36 14.26 12.37
CA PRO A 615 -14.55 13.09 12.68
C PRO A 615 -14.32 12.24 11.44
N THR A 616 -13.13 11.66 11.33
CA THR A 616 -12.81 10.60 10.38
C THR A 616 -12.94 9.28 11.13
N VAL A 617 -13.77 8.37 10.63
CA VAL A 617 -14.07 7.09 11.27
C VAL A 617 -13.74 5.95 10.31
N SER A 618 -13.01 4.95 10.80
CA SER A 618 -12.68 3.73 10.07
C SER A 618 -12.95 2.49 10.90
N ILE A 619 -13.35 1.41 10.23
CA ILE A 619 -13.44 0.11 10.86
C ILE A 619 -13.15 -1.02 9.88
N ALA A 620 -12.33 -1.98 10.32
CA ALA A 620 -12.03 -3.21 9.61
C ALA A 620 -11.88 -4.38 10.58
N PHE A 621 -11.98 -5.60 10.06
CA PHE A 621 -11.88 -6.83 10.84
C PHE A 621 -10.69 -7.64 10.33
N HIS A 622 -9.84 -8.11 11.26
CA HIS A 622 -8.76 -9.04 10.97
C HIS A 622 -9.04 -10.38 11.63
N GLU A 623 -8.69 -11.46 10.94
CA GLU A 623 -8.68 -12.79 11.54
C GLU A 623 -7.47 -12.93 12.47
N THR A 624 -7.70 -13.52 13.64
CA THR A 624 -6.62 -13.90 14.56
C THR A 624 -6.26 -15.36 14.31
N ASN A 625 -5.28 -15.61 13.43
CA ASN A 625 -4.85 -16.99 13.21
C ASN A 625 -4.09 -17.50 14.44
N THR A 626 -4.53 -18.64 14.97
CA THR A 626 -3.84 -19.42 16.02
C THR A 626 -3.15 -20.66 15.45
N SER A 627 -3.22 -20.88 14.13
CA SER A 627 -2.71 -22.09 13.49
C SER A 627 -1.99 -21.77 12.18
N GLY A 628 -0.67 -22.01 12.13
CA GLY A 628 0.04 -22.31 10.88
C GLY A 628 1.25 -21.44 10.50
N GLY A 629 1.37 -20.21 11.02
CA GLY A 629 2.53 -19.38 10.75
C GLY A 629 2.57 -18.23 11.74
N GLY A 630 3.63 -18.16 12.55
CA GLY A 630 4.07 -17.03 13.40
C GLY A 630 3.04 -16.23 14.24
N PRO A 631 3.47 -15.54 15.30
CA PRO A 631 2.60 -14.66 16.09
C PRO A 631 2.02 -13.43 15.33
N LEU A 632 2.27 -13.27 14.02
CA LEU A 632 2.01 -12.05 13.25
C LEU A 632 1.09 -12.22 12.01
N HIS A 633 0.56 -13.40 11.71
CA HIS A 633 -0.37 -13.57 10.57
C HIS A 633 -1.78 -13.00 10.91
N GLN A 634 -1.96 -11.70 10.70
CA GLN A 634 -3.26 -11.02 10.80
C GLN A 634 -3.76 -10.62 9.41
N GLU A 635 -4.72 -11.35 8.85
CA GLU A 635 -5.30 -11.01 7.55
C GLU A 635 -6.64 -10.28 7.71
N TYR A 636 -6.90 -9.28 6.88
CA TYR A 636 -8.23 -8.68 6.78
C TYR A 636 -9.28 -9.75 6.41
N ILE A 637 -10.46 -9.68 7.00
CA ILE A 637 -11.59 -10.54 6.67
C ILE A 637 -12.27 -9.99 5.42
N ASP A 638 -12.62 -10.86 4.47
CA ASP A 638 -13.20 -10.47 3.18
C ASP A 638 -14.56 -11.13 2.87
N ASP A 639 -15.10 -11.94 3.79
CA ASP A 639 -16.31 -12.75 3.61
C ASP A 639 -17.52 -12.24 4.41
N ILE A 640 -17.44 -11.01 4.94
CA ILE A 640 -18.55 -10.35 5.63
C ILE A 640 -19.66 -9.99 4.62
N VAL A 641 -20.92 -10.12 5.06
CA VAL A 641 -22.09 -9.79 4.24
C VAL A 641 -22.93 -8.72 4.91
N SER A 642 -23.06 -7.54 4.29
CA SER A 642 -23.93 -6.46 4.76
C SER A 642 -25.41 -6.86 4.67
N VAL A 643 -26.19 -6.51 5.70
CA VAL A 643 -27.66 -6.68 5.72
C VAL A 643 -28.34 -5.36 5.33
N GLY A 644 -29.45 -5.47 4.60
CA GLY A 644 -30.11 -4.38 3.87
C GLY A 644 -30.95 -3.40 4.67
#